data_AF-G9P1S2-F1
#
_entry.id   AF-G9P1S2-F1
#
_cell.length_a   1.000
_cell.length_b   1.000
_cell.length_c   1.000
_cell.angle_alpha   90.00
_cell.angle_beta   90.00
_cell.angle_gamma   90.00
#
_symmetry.space_group_name_H-M   'P 1'
#
loop_
_entity.id
_entity.type
_entity.pdbx_description
1 polymer ?
#
loop_
_entity_poly.entity_id
_entity_poly.type
_entity_poly.pdbx_seq_one_letter_code
_entity_poly.pdbx_strand_id
1 'polypeptide(L)'
;MAAMDNQLVRIYRDIEHWDALTKDAEQDVRRIMRNIMALDEQIAIANGYPDQELLQSYEFAVQMANLGLEREALYNEWVATNGRLKELRSIPRQRLELQEYLEACHSIDLAMPARDILPSRFEVITDEAEIESTIYPQHIVPATDFAAKQMDIWSRLSQGPEICDGAWYTGYLELEWIRAKVDANIVGCPHSLFTFMGDTVDEAVTDILGRIVKDGHLVQSLGIGAFIETVDDEKIVNISRSPLDQGLSTIFSYRKLRGGILRRPVPVLVTCYRPPYRLSLNEILTGLRGSIEVAREIVQSPAVKRFCEMSKVLVVAVITHLFQRMLVVGTRFGYITTGEAYIFLEIGADARLVRYSLCVPRHDVESDPVTGLHRTAVAQVLAFTLRAFRAKRMPPAWYQKAQQELWKWRVDPDDIFNKIPPLVRKMKRNIEYVPGNWSPYLERSPLEQRVQRMILPGLKPRFNEASFNDLGYFGFLTSHRIQPAGEPMDQDDEPSGQDEEPSNQDGESIEPAEILIDYQPFCTPECLWGLERFRALDKACPNFRYHGNKHLRLHELLDGLQEQLDGEAANWTQTNHKFLCRSGLYTTLLKVRLASHGYTLLLKGVIPSKIDHLCREADMYDQLLALQGFFIPVSFGMIETQNEVFSRSFGGFSLFMVFGGFPEGVMPLYQCMAAGIDKQVIVDAAERTFRYIHAERVFHFDPEPRNMLYDARQNRVIVADFERAMYDEVEGQQYLNPILQIEGVHEWTPERKRIPDVCFGQQRDYVRQRIEEFFERGY
;
A
#
# COMPACT_ATOMS: atom_id res chain seq x y z
N MET A 1 -16.25 33.03 -15.54
CA MET A 1 -15.85 31.61 -15.58
C MET A 1 -14.35 31.46 -15.86
N ALA A 2 -13.51 32.17 -15.09
CA ALA A 2 -12.05 32.06 -15.13
C ALA A 2 -11.52 32.73 -13.86
N ALA A 3 -11.72 32.09 -12.71
CA ALA A 3 -11.13 32.47 -11.41
C ALA A 3 -11.68 31.52 -10.33
N MET A 4 -11.26 30.26 -10.32
CA MET A 4 -11.40 29.37 -9.14
C MET A 4 -10.56 28.09 -9.27
N ASP A 5 -9.46 28.12 -10.04
CA ASP A 5 -8.61 26.95 -10.25
C ASP A 5 -7.40 26.94 -9.32
N ASN A 6 -7.21 25.80 -8.67
CA ASN A 6 -5.94 25.25 -8.15
C ASN A 6 -5.37 25.85 -6.87
N GLN A 7 -5.77 25.26 -5.74
CA GLN A 7 -5.05 25.35 -4.48
C GLN A 7 -5.05 23.98 -3.80
N LEU A 8 -4.05 23.12 -4.06
CA LEU A 8 -3.65 21.98 -3.20
C LEU A 8 -2.56 21.15 -3.89
N VAL A 9 -1.28 21.53 -3.72
CA VAL A 9 -0.13 20.60 -3.59
C VAL A 9 1.02 21.39 -2.94
N ARG A 10 1.22 21.23 -1.62
CA ARG A 10 2.29 21.91 -0.87
C ARG A 10 3.59 21.08 -0.87
N ILE A 11 3.48 19.76 -0.67
CA ILE A 11 4.63 18.86 -0.49
C ILE A 11 5.56 18.77 -1.71
N TYR A 12 5.05 18.54 -2.93
CA TYR A 12 5.93 18.42 -4.12
C TYR A 12 6.68 19.72 -4.41
N ARG A 13 6.00 20.87 -4.26
CA ARG A 13 6.63 22.17 -4.46
C ARG A 13 7.71 22.39 -3.43
N ASP A 14 7.44 22.04 -2.17
CA ASP A 14 8.41 22.20 -1.11
C ASP A 14 9.60 21.26 -1.33
N ILE A 15 9.42 19.97 -1.65
CA ILE A 15 10.52 19.03 -1.90
C ILE A 15 11.34 19.40 -3.15
N GLU A 16 10.71 19.68 -4.29
CA GLU A 16 11.44 20.12 -5.50
C GLU A 16 12.20 21.43 -5.25
N HIS A 17 11.60 22.34 -4.47
CA HIS A 17 12.24 23.57 -4.05
C HIS A 17 13.42 23.32 -3.10
N TRP A 18 13.28 22.42 -2.12
CA TRP A 18 14.37 22.03 -1.23
C TRP A 18 15.51 21.35 -1.99
N ASP A 19 15.19 20.49 -2.97
CA ASP A 19 16.17 19.77 -3.77
C ASP A 19 16.93 20.73 -4.70
N ALA A 20 16.24 21.71 -5.27
CA ALA A 20 16.85 22.80 -6.03
C ALA A 20 17.76 23.68 -5.15
N LEU A 21 17.27 24.13 -3.99
CA LEU A 21 18.06 24.92 -3.03
C LEU A 21 19.29 24.16 -2.52
N THR A 22 19.17 22.84 -2.32
CA THR A 22 20.28 21.98 -1.89
C THR A 22 21.34 21.88 -2.99
N LYS A 23 20.92 21.67 -4.26
CA LYS A 23 21.84 21.63 -5.41
C LYS A 23 22.55 22.96 -5.61
N ASP A 24 21.84 24.09 -5.48
CA ASP A 24 22.45 25.43 -5.58
C ASP A 24 23.50 25.64 -4.47
N ALA A 25 23.16 25.31 -3.22
CA ALA A 25 24.09 25.42 -2.10
C ALA A 25 25.31 24.48 -2.26
N GLU A 26 25.14 23.27 -2.81
CA GLU A 26 26.26 22.38 -3.14
C GLU A 26 27.18 22.97 -4.21
N GLN A 27 26.62 23.59 -5.25
CA GLN A 27 27.39 24.26 -6.28
C GLN A 27 28.19 25.44 -5.71
N ASP A 28 27.58 26.23 -4.84
CA ASP A 28 28.26 27.34 -4.16
C ASP A 28 29.40 26.84 -3.25
N VAL A 29 29.18 25.79 -2.45
CA VAL A 29 30.25 25.18 -1.63
C VAL A 29 31.41 24.70 -2.50
N ARG A 30 31.13 24.01 -3.61
CA ARG A 30 32.17 23.54 -4.55
C ARG A 30 32.91 24.70 -5.20
N ARG A 31 32.23 25.80 -5.53
CA ARG A 31 32.86 27.02 -6.07
C ARG A 31 33.78 27.66 -5.03
N ILE A 32 33.31 27.86 -3.81
CA ILE A 32 34.11 28.49 -2.74
C ILE A 32 35.34 27.62 -2.41
N MET A 33 35.20 26.30 -2.34
CA MET A 33 36.35 25.39 -2.12
C MET A 33 37.39 25.50 -3.22
N ARG A 34 36.98 25.59 -4.50
CA ARG A 34 37.92 25.81 -5.62
C ARG A 34 38.66 27.14 -5.48
N ASN A 35 37.97 28.21 -5.09
CA ASN A 35 38.60 29.52 -4.87
C ASN A 35 39.61 29.48 -3.71
N ILE A 36 39.27 28.79 -2.61
CA ILE A 36 40.20 28.58 -1.49
C ILE A 36 41.44 27.81 -1.96
N MET A 37 41.27 26.72 -2.71
CA MET A 37 42.39 25.93 -3.24
C MET A 37 43.30 26.73 -4.18
N ALA A 38 42.72 27.52 -5.09
CA ALA A 38 43.47 28.38 -5.99
C ALA A 38 44.24 29.48 -5.24
N LEU A 39 43.66 30.02 -4.17
CA LEU A 39 44.30 31.01 -3.32
C LEU A 39 45.41 30.40 -2.46
N ASP A 40 45.20 29.19 -1.93
CA ASP A 40 46.22 28.41 -1.22
C ASP A 40 47.41 28.09 -2.13
N GLU A 41 47.16 27.76 -3.39
CA GLU A 41 48.21 27.56 -4.40
C GLU A 41 48.98 28.86 -4.70
N GLN A 42 48.29 30.00 -4.84
CA GLN A 42 48.95 31.30 -5.01
C GLN A 42 49.82 31.67 -3.80
N ILE A 43 49.32 31.43 -2.59
CA ILE A 43 50.06 31.63 -1.34
C ILE A 43 51.27 30.68 -1.28
N ALA A 44 51.12 29.42 -1.71
CA ALA A 44 52.22 28.45 -1.76
C ALA A 44 53.29 28.85 -2.78
N ILE A 45 52.90 29.29 -3.98
CA ILE A 45 53.81 29.80 -5.03
C ILE A 45 54.55 31.04 -4.54
N ALA A 46 53.85 31.98 -3.89
CA ALA A 46 54.45 33.19 -3.31
C ALA A 46 55.46 32.86 -2.18
N ASN A 47 55.26 31.77 -1.45
CA ASN A 47 56.19 31.28 -0.42
C ASN A 47 57.31 30.38 -0.96
N GLY A 48 57.18 29.83 -2.18
CA GLY A 48 58.07 28.81 -2.75
C GLY A 48 59.27 29.32 -3.55
N TYR A 49 59.39 30.63 -3.78
CA TYR A 49 60.56 31.25 -4.45
C TYR A 49 61.42 32.03 -3.45
N PRO A 50 62.55 31.46 -2.97
CA PRO A 50 63.50 32.18 -2.14
C PRO A 50 64.51 32.93 -3.03
N ASP A 51 64.11 34.06 -3.62
CA ASP A 51 65.12 35.06 -4.03
C ASP A 51 65.41 35.95 -2.81
N GLN A 52 66.59 35.71 -2.22
CA GLN A 52 67.09 36.27 -0.96
C GLN A 52 67.23 37.81 -0.92
N GLU A 53 66.78 38.56 -1.92
CA GLU A 53 66.82 40.03 -1.92
C GLU A 53 65.46 40.71 -1.71
N LEU A 54 64.34 39.96 -1.64
CA LEU A 54 62.98 40.52 -1.51
C LEU A 54 62.31 40.31 -0.14
N LEU A 55 62.99 39.65 0.81
CA LEU A 55 62.52 39.42 2.18
C LEU A 55 62.30 40.69 3.04
N GLN A 56 62.45 41.89 2.46
CA GLN A 56 62.27 43.18 3.14
C GLN A 56 61.50 44.25 2.32
N SER A 57 60.71 43.88 1.29
CA SER A 57 59.82 44.86 0.66
C SER A 57 58.49 44.94 1.43
N TYR A 58 58.12 46.17 1.83
CA TYR A 58 56.81 46.45 2.42
C TYR A 58 55.66 45.96 1.51
N GLU A 59 55.86 46.01 0.20
CA GLU A 59 54.89 45.56 -0.81
C GLU A 59 54.60 44.06 -0.74
N PHE A 60 55.61 43.20 -0.54
CA PHE A 60 55.40 41.76 -0.40
C PHE A 60 54.61 41.41 0.88
N ALA A 61 54.94 42.07 2.00
CA ALA A 61 54.21 41.89 3.25
C ALA A 61 52.74 42.33 3.16
N VAL A 62 52.48 43.45 2.46
CA VAL A 62 51.12 43.93 2.17
C VAL A 62 50.36 42.96 1.26
N GLN A 63 51.02 42.41 0.23
CA GLN A 63 50.40 41.43 -0.67
C GLN A 63 50.02 40.14 0.07
N MET A 64 50.91 39.60 0.91
CA MET A 64 50.63 38.40 1.70
C MET A 64 49.53 38.63 2.76
N ALA A 65 49.48 39.83 3.37
CA ALA A 65 48.41 40.19 4.29
C ALA A 65 47.04 40.28 3.57
N ASN A 66 47.01 40.84 2.35
CA ASN A 66 45.78 40.91 1.55
C ASN A 66 45.28 39.52 1.14
N LEU A 67 46.18 38.62 0.68
CA LEU A 67 45.83 37.23 0.36
C LEU A 67 45.33 36.46 1.60
N GLY A 68 45.93 36.71 2.77
CA GLY A 68 45.47 36.13 4.04
C GLY A 68 44.06 36.59 4.44
N LEU A 69 43.75 37.88 4.27
CA LEU A 69 42.40 38.43 4.52
C LEU A 69 41.36 37.88 3.53
N GLU A 70 41.72 37.77 2.25
CA GLU A 70 40.85 37.20 1.22
C GLU A 70 40.56 35.71 1.48
N ARG A 71 41.57 34.96 1.94
CA ARG A 71 41.43 33.57 2.36
C ARG A 71 40.50 33.42 3.56
N GLU A 72 40.64 34.27 4.56
CA GLU A 72 39.79 34.26 5.76
C GLU A 72 38.34 34.63 5.42
N ALA A 73 38.12 35.58 4.51
CA ALA A 73 36.79 35.92 4.00
C ALA A 73 36.13 34.74 3.27
N LEU A 74 36.85 34.07 2.36
CA LEU A 74 36.35 32.87 1.67
C LEU A 74 36.08 31.72 2.63
N TYR A 75 36.89 31.54 3.68
CA TYR A 75 36.67 30.50 4.68
C TYR A 75 35.40 30.78 5.50
N ASN A 76 35.16 32.04 5.90
CA ASN A 76 33.93 32.42 6.60
C ASN A 76 32.69 32.25 5.71
N GLU A 77 32.78 32.60 4.43
CA GLU A 77 31.73 32.34 3.43
C GLU A 77 31.46 30.84 3.26
N TRP A 78 32.52 30.02 3.21
CA TRP A 78 32.40 28.57 3.18
C TRP A 78 31.71 28.01 4.43
N VAL A 79 32.07 28.47 5.63
CA VAL A 79 31.44 28.03 6.89
C VAL A 79 29.96 28.36 6.89
N ALA A 80 29.58 29.58 6.50
CA ALA A 80 28.18 29.99 6.42
C ALA A 80 27.38 29.17 5.38
N THR A 81 27.94 29.00 4.17
CA THR A 81 27.28 28.27 3.07
C THR A 81 27.17 26.77 3.37
N ASN A 82 28.21 26.17 3.96
CA ASN A 82 28.21 24.78 4.40
C ASN A 82 27.25 24.56 5.59
N GLY A 83 27.14 25.54 6.50
CA GLY A 83 26.12 25.57 7.55
C GLY A 83 24.70 25.53 6.97
N ARG A 84 24.41 26.41 6.01
CA ARG A 84 23.14 26.43 5.26
C ARG A 84 22.87 25.12 4.54
N LEU A 85 23.88 24.51 3.90
CA LEU A 85 23.73 23.21 3.24
C LEU A 85 23.38 22.09 4.23
N LYS A 86 24.00 22.09 5.42
CA LYS A 86 23.66 21.15 6.50
C LYS A 86 22.22 21.34 6.99
N GLU A 87 21.77 22.59 7.15
CA GLU A 87 20.38 22.91 7.49
C GLU A 87 19.40 22.41 6.41
N LEU A 88 19.65 22.74 5.13
CA LEU A 88 18.82 22.30 4.00
C LEU A 88 18.68 20.77 3.93
N ARG A 89 19.76 20.03 4.20
CA ARG A 89 19.73 18.56 4.24
C ARG A 89 19.02 17.99 5.48
N SER A 90 18.90 18.77 6.55
CA SER A 90 18.24 18.34 7.80
C SER A 90 16.72 18.54 7.77
N ILE A 91 16.23 19.57 7.09
CA ILE A 91 14.82 19.98 7.09
C ILE A 91 13.86 18.87 6.60
N PRO A 92 14.11 18.14 5.49
CA PRO A 92 13.22 17.07 5.05
C PRO A 92 13.12 15.88 6.02
N ARG A 93 14.08 15.76 6.94
CA ARG A 93 14.16 14.72 7.97
C ARG A 93 13.59 15.16 9.32
N GLN A 94 13.22 16.44 9.45
CA GLN A 94 12.57 16.93 10.67
C GLN A 94 11.18 16.32 10.80
N ARG A 95 10.82 15.99 12.03
CA ARG A 95 9.48 15.55 12.39
C ARG A 95 8.52 16.73 12.22
N LEU A 96 7.30 16.44 11.80
CA LEU A 96 6.26 17.45 11.57
C LEU A 96 5.45 17.70 12.85
N GLU A 97 4.85 18.88 12.93
CA GLU A 97 3.75 19.17 13.85
C GLU A 97 2.43 18.55 13.34
N LEU A 98 1.41 18.46 14.19
CA LEU A 98 0.15 17.79 13.83
C LEU A 98 -0.53 18.43 12.62
N GLN A 99 -0.50 19.76 12.55
CA GLN A 99 -1.10 20.51 11.46
C GLN A 99 -0.43 20.20 10.13
N GLU A 100 0.89 20.28 10.08
CA GLU A 100 1.69 20.00 8.87
C GLU A 100 1.54 18.54 8.43
N TYR A 101 1.50 17.62 9.41
CA TYR A 101 1.28 16.21 9.15
C TYR A 101 -0.09 15.93 8.53
N LEU A 102 -1.18 16.50 9.08
CA LEU A 102 -2.52 16.35 8.51
C LEU A 102 -2.65 16.96 7.12
N GLU A 103 -2.02 18.11 6.87
CA GLU A 103 -1.94 18.70 5.53
C GLU A 103 -1.22 17.78 4.56
N ALA A 104 -0.13 17.18 5.00
CA ALA A 104 0.67 16.30 4.18
C ALA A 104 -0.07 15.00 3.83
N CYS A 105 -0.64 14.33 4.85
CA CYS A 105 -1.48 13.14 4.65
C CYS A 105 -2.68 13.43 3.73
N HIS A 106 -3.34 14.59 3.90
CA HIS A 106 -4.43 14.97 3.02
C HIS A 106 -3.98 15.15 1.57
N SER A 107 -2.80 15.73 1.33
CA SER A 107 -2.26 15.85 -0.02
C SER A 107 -1.97 14.49 -0.67
N ILE A 108 -1.57 13.48 0.11
CA ILE A 108 -1.32 12.12 -0.38
C ILE A 108 -2.65 11.40 -0.65
N ASP A 109 -3.62 11.52 0.25
CA ASP A 109 -4.99 10.97 0.10
C ASP A 109 -5.65 11.49 -1.19
N LEU A 110 -5.50 12.78 -1.49
CA LEU A 110 -5.99 13.39 -2.74
C LEU A 110 -5.26 12.90 -4.00
N ALA A 111 -4.07 12.34 -3.86
CA ALA A 111 -3.29 11.84 -4.98
C ALA A 111 -3.73 10.43 -5.43
N MET A 112 -4.82 9.88 -4.86
CA MET A 112 -5.33 8.55 -5.19
C MET A 112 -5.36 8.34 -6.71
N PRO A 113 -4.58 7.38 -7.26
CA PRO A 113 -4.60 7.07 -8.67
C PRO A 113 -5.88 6.27 -8.98
N ALA A 114 -7.00 6.97 -9.08
CA ALA A 114 -8.25 6.42 -9.57
C ALA A 114 -8.11 6.16 -11.08
N ARG A 115 -7.46 5.04 -11.45
CA ARG A 115 -7.58 4.51 -12.80
C ARG A 115 -8.91 3.77 -12.85
N ASP A 116 -9.80 4.19 -13.74
CA ASP A 116 -10.97 3.42 -14.13
C ASP A 116 -10.49 2.14 -14.84
N ILE A 117 -9.99 1.18 -14.08
CA ILE A 117 -9.80 -0.18 -14.58
C ILE A 117 -11.21 -0.69 -14.78
N LEU A 118 -11.64 -0.74 -16.05
CA LEU A 118 -12.82 -1.49 -16.47
C LEU A 118 -12.78 -2.85 -15.75
N PRO A 119 -13.89 -3.30 -15.13
CA PRO A 119 -13.95 -4.68 -14.70
C PRO A 119 -13.52 -5.57 -15.86
N SER A 120 -12.61 -6.52 -15.60
CA SER A 120 -12.54 -7.74 -16.40
C SER A 120 -13.98 -8.17 -16.68
N ARG A 121 -14.34 -8.47 -17.93
CA ARG A 121 -15.68 -8.66 -18.52
C ARG A 121 -16.66 -9.61 -17.79
N PHE A 122 -16.36 -10.09 -16.59
CA PHE A 122 -17.30 -10.79 -15.73
C PHE A 122 -18.14 -9.78 -14.95
N GLU A 123 -19.26 -9.38 -15.57
CA GLU A 123 -20.46 -9.04 -14.79
C GLU A 123 -20.71 -10.25 -13.87
N VAL A 124 -20.63 -10.05 -12.55
CA VAL A 124 -21.02 -11.08 -11.58
C VAL A 124 -22.53 -11.28 -11.76
N ILE A 125 -22.91 -12.24 -12.59
CA ILE A 125 -24.29 -12.71 -12.67
C ILE A 125 -24.46 -13.62 -11.46
N THR A 126 -24.84 -13.04 -10.33
CA THR A 126 -25.33 -13.80 -9.19
C THR A 126 -26.73 -14.28 -9.56
N ASP A 127 -26.99 -15.59 -9.52
CA ASP A 127 -28.36 -16.10 -9.71
C ASP A 127 -29.25 -15.52 -8.59
N GLU A 128 -30.42 -14.98 -8.91
CA GLU A 128 -31.33 -14.39 -7.91
C GLU A 128 -31.74 -15.41 -6.84
N ALA A 129 -31.63 -16.72 -7.16
CA ALA A 129 -31.84 -17.82 -6.22
C ALA A 129 -30.76 -17.93 -5.12
N GLU A 130 -29.52 -17.48 -5.40
CA GLU A 130 -28.35 -17.56 -4.50
C GLU A 130 -28.20 -16.32 -3.58
N ILE A 131 -28.98 -15.25 -3.82
CA ILE A 131 -28.92 -14.04 -3.00
C ILE A 131 -29.50 -14.32 -1.60
N GLU A 132 -28.62 -14.30 -0.61
CA GLU A 132 -28.97 -14.47 0.80
C GLU A 132 -29.90 -13.36 1.30
N SER A 133 -30.71 -13.70 2.30
CA SER A 133 -31.64 -12.76 2.92
C SER A 133 -30.91 -11.88 3.93
N THR A 134 -30.72 -10.61 3.59
CA THR A 134 -29.90 -9.65 4.35
C THR A 134 -30.78 -8.78 5.27
N ILE A 135 -30.37 -8.61 6.52
CA ILE A 135 -31.04 -7.76 7.51
C ILE A 135 -30.77 -6.29 7.17
N TYR A 136 -31.83 -5.48 7.06
CA TYR A 136 -31.71 -4.07 6.68
C TYR A 136 -32.25 -3.11 7.75
N PRO A 137 -31.72 -1.87 7.83
CA PRO A 137 -32.26 -0.85 8.72
C PRO A 137 -33.57 -0.29 8.15
N GLN A 138 -34.60 -0.14 8.98
CA GLN A 138 -35.91 0.37 8.52
C GLN A 138 -35.86 1.87 8.19
N HIS A 139 -35.04 2.63 8.92
CA HIS A 139 -34.88 4.06 8.73
C HIS A 139 -33.40 4.44 8.63
N ILE A 140 -33.03 5.10 7.53
CA ILE A 140 -31.70 5.68 7.32
C ILE A 140 -31.88 7.20 7.35
N VAL A 141 -31.29 7.89 8.33
CA VAL A 141 -31.52 9.33 8.54
C VAL A 141 -30.22 10.13 8.60
N PRO A 142 -30.19 11.39 8.14
CA PRO A 142 -29.01 12.24 8.28
C PRO A 142 -28.64 12.49 9.75
N ALA A 143 -27.34 12.45 10.04
CA ALA A 143 -26.78 12.72 11.36
C ALA A 143 -26.54 14.23 11.56
N THR A 144 -27.58 14.97 11.95
CA THR A 144 -27.51 16.43 12.15
C THR A 144 -26.53 16.89 13.24
N ASP A 145 -26.18 16.01 14.17
CA ASP A 145 -25.27 16.23 15.30
C ASP A 145 -23.84 15.73 15.03
N PHE A 146 -23.56 15.24 13.82
CA PHE A 146 -22.27 14.61 13.50
C PHE A 146 -21.10 15.58 13.64
N ALA A 147 -21.21 16.80 13.09
CA ALA A 147 -20.17 17.82 13.18
C ALA A 147 -19.85 18.17 14.63
N ALA A 148 -20.88 18.44 15.44
CA ALA A 148 -20.73 18.73 16.87
C ALA A 148 -20.04 17.58 17.62
N LYS A 149 -20.40 16.32 17.33
CA LYS A 149 -19.78 15.13 17.94
C LYS A 149 -18.32 14.93 17.51
N GLN A 150 -17.97 15.20 16.25
CA GLN A 150 -16.57 15.17 15.80
C GLN A 150 -15.77 16.27 16.50
N MET A 151 -16.32 17.48 16.60
CA MET A 151 -15.66 18.60 17.26
C MET A 151 -15.52 18.45 18.78
N ASP A 152 -16.40 17.72 19.49
CA ASP A 152 -16.17 17.37 20.91
C ASP A 152 -14.88 16.56 21.10
N ILE A 153 -14.49 15.72 20.13
CA ILE A 153 -13.22 15.00 20.19
C ILE A 153 -12.05 15.96 20.03
N TRP A 154 -12.09 16.83 19.01
CA TRP A 154 -11.04 17.82 18.78
C TRP A 154 -10.91 18.79 19.97
N SER A 155 -12.02 19.25 20.55
CA SER A 155 -12.00 20.09 21.76
C SER A 155 -11.43 19.41 23.01
N ARG A 156 -11.31 18.09 23.02
CA ARG A 156 -10.62 17.36 24.09
C ARG A 156 -9.15 17.19 23.78
N LEU A 157 -8.81 17.01 22.51
CA LEU A 157 -7.41 16.98 22.06
C LEU A 157 -6.69 18.31 22.33
N SER A 158 -7.38 19.46 22.28
CA SER A 158 -6.81 20.76 22.70
C SER A 158 -6.41 20.86 24.16
N GLN A 159 -6.75 19.88 25.00
CA GLN A 159 -6.32 19.86 26.39
C GLN A 159 -4.89 19.35 26.56
N GLY A 160 -4.26 18.80 25.51
CA GLY A 160 -2.87 18.35 25.49
C GLY A 160 -2.09 19.04 24.35
N PRO A 161 -1.61 20.28 24.55
CA PRO A 161 -0.98 21.08 23.50
C PRO A 161 0.30 20.43 22.94
N GLU A 162 0.98 19.60 23.73
CA GLU A 162 2.19 18.87 23.31
C GLU A 162 1.97 17.92 22.11
N ILE A 163 0.73 17.50 21.87
CA ILE A 163 0.36 16.67 20.71
C ILE A 163 0.29 17.50 19.43
N CYS A 164 0.03 18.80 19.56
CA CYS A 164 -0.22 19.70 18.45
C CYS A 164 1.07 20.43 18.06
N ASP A 165 1.72 21.03 19.06
CA ASP A 165 2.90 21.88 18.90
C ASP A 165 4.21 21.06 18.88
N GLY A 166 4.13 19.77 19.22
CA GLY A 166 5.28 18.89 19.22
C GLY A 166 5.59 18.34 17.84
N ALA A 167 6.82 18.56 17.37
CA ALA A 167 7.40 17.96 16.16
C ALA A 167 7.63 16.44 16.37
N TRP A 168 6.55 15.65 16.33
CA TRP A 168 6.55 14.23 16.66
C TRP A 168 6.18 13.32 15.48
N TYR A 169 5.62 13.87 14.42
CA TYR A 169 5.03 13.11 13.33
C TYR A 169 6.02 12.90 12.19
N THR A 170 5.74 11.91 11.35
CA THR A 170 6.50 11.51 10.17
C THR A 170 6.90 12.71 9.31
N GLY A 171 8.20 12.80 8.98
CA GLY A 171 8.77 13.91 8.22
C GLY A 171 8.42 13.86 6.73
N TYR A 172 8.65 14.96 6.00
CA TYR A 172 8.34 15.03 4.58
C TYR A 172 9.02 13.93 3.75
N LEU A 173 10.27 13.57 4.05
CA LEU A 173 10.99 12.52 3.31
C LEU A 173 10.35 11.13 3.47
N GLU A 174 9.91 10.80 4.68
CA GLU A 174 9.23 9.53 4.97
C GLU A 174 7.83 9.50 4.32
N LEU A 175 7.11 10.62 4.36
CA LEU A 175 5.81 10.76 3.69
C LEU A 175 5.91 10.66 2.16
N GLU A 176 7.02 11.11 1.56
CA GLU A 176 7.27 10.97 0.12
C GLU A 176 7.46 9.49 -0.27
N TRP A 177 7.98 8.66 0.64
CA TRP A 177 8.04 7.21 0.42
C TRP A 177 6.65 6.57 0.44
N ILE A 178 5.81 6.93 1.42
CA ILE A 178 4.41 6.50 1.47
C ILE A 178 3.70 6.91 0.18
N ARG A 179 3.94 8.13 -0.28
CA ARG A 179 3.41 8.63 -1.54
C ARG A 179 3.88 7.83 -2.75
N ALA A 180 5.17 7.56 -2.88
CA ALA A 180 5.70 6.75 -3.98
C ALA A 180 5.12 5.33 -3.99
N LYS A 181 4.93 4.74 -2.80
CA LYS A 181 4.25 3.45 -2.63
C LYS A 181 2.81 3.51 -3.11
N VAL A 182 2.10 4.59 -2.77
CA VAL A 182 0.70 4.84 -3.13
C VAL A 182 0.51 5.14 -4.62
N ASP A 183 1.40 5.92 -5.23
CA ASP A 183 1.38 6.24 -6.67
C ASP A 183 1.59 4.98 -7.53
N ALA A 184 2.35 4.01 -7.02
CA ALA A 184 2.55 2.71 -7.65
C ALA A 184 1.36 1.73 -7.47
N ASN A 185 0.46 2.00 -6.51
CA ASN A 185 -0.68 1.15 -6.17
C ASN A 185 -1.94 1.57 -6.92
N ILE A 186 -2.34 0.81 -7.94
CA ILE A 186 -3.57 1.09 -8.67
C ILE A 186 -4.79 0.59 -7.89
N VAL A 187 -5.76 1.48 -7.62
CA VAL A 187 -7.01 1.14 -6.93
C VAL A 187 -8.01 0.49 -7.90
N GLY A 188 -7.88 -0.81 -8.11
CA GLY A 188 -8.72 -1.61 -9.03
C GLY A 188 -9.74 -2.54 -8.35
N CYS A 189 -9.65 -2.76 -7.04
CA CYS A 189 -10.53 -3.65 -6.30
C CYS A 189 -10.68 -3.24 -4.81
N PRO A 190 -11.63 -3.82 -4.06
CA PRO A 190 -11.78 -3.54 -2.63
C PRO A 190 -10.49 -3.76 -1.83
N HIS A 191 -9.68 -4.75 -2.20
CA HIS A 191 -8.40 -5.02 -1.54
C HIS A 191 -7.36 -3.94 -1.81
N SER A 192 -7.18 -3.50 -3.05
CA SER A 192 -6.26 -2.39 -3.35
C SER A 192 -6.70 -1.08 -2.70
N LEU A 193 -8.03 -0.87 -2.56
CA LEU A 193 -8.56 0.27 -1.80
C LEU A 193 -8.27 0.11 -0.30
N PHE A 194 -8.44 -1.09 0.27
CA PHE A 194 -8.05 -1.39 1.65
C PHE A 194 -6.57 -1.06 1.90
N THR A 195 -5.66 -1.50 1.01
CA THR A 195 -4.22 -1.22 1.13
C THR A 195 -3.91 0.26 0.99
N PHE A 196 -4.51 0.94 0.00
CA PHE A 196 -4.37 2.39 -0.17
C PHE A 196 -4.76 3.13 1.11
N MET A 197 -5.95 2.85 1.63
CA MET A 197 -6.47 3.44 2.86
C MET A 197 -5.62 3.09 4.09
N GLY A 198 -5.06 1.88 4.10
CA GLY A 198 -4.06 1.39 5.05
C GLY A 198 -2.88 2.36 5.18
N ASP A 199 -2.27 2.68 4.05
CA ASP A 199 -1.06 3.49 3.95
C ASP A 199 -1.35 5.00 4.12
N THR A 200 -2.45 5.52 3.58
CA THR A 200 -2.72 6.97 3.54
C THR A 200 -3.45 7.51 4.76
N VAL A 201 -4.34 6.71 5.36
CA VAL A 201 -5.25 7.16 6.41
C VAL A 201 -5.04 6.38 7.70
N ASP A 202 -5.06 5.06 7.62
CA ASP A 202 -5.07 4.17 8.77
C ASP A 202 -3.74 4.19 9.56
N GLU A 203 -2.61 4.27 8.86
CA GLU A 203 -1.28 4.45 9.45
C GLU A 203 -1.20 5.79 10.18
N ALA A 204 -1.65 6.88 9.54
CA ALA A 204 -1.65 8.21 10.14
C ALA A 204 -2.56 8.32 11.38
N VAL A 205 -3.73 7.68 11.35
CA VAL A 205 -4.60 7.57 12.54
C VAL A 205 -3.89 6.81 13.67
N THR A 206 -3.14 5.76 13.33
CA THR A 206 -2.40 4.95 14.31
C THR A 206 -1.25 5.75 14.94
N ASP A 207 -0.51 6.52 14.13
CA ASP A 207 0.55 7.42 14.60
C ASP A 207 0.01 8.45 15.60
N ILE A 208 -1.09 9.11 15.27
CA ILE A 208 -1.72 10.10 16.16
C ILE A 208 -2.23 9.43 17.45
N LEU A 209 -2.85 8.26 17.36
CA LEU A 209 -3.29 7.51 18.55
C LEU A 209 -2.11 7.10 19.44
N GLY A 210 -0.98 6.69 18.84
CA GLY A 210 0.25 6.37 19.56
C GLY A 210 0.79 7.55 20.38
N ARG A 211 0.60 8.78 19.89
CA ARG A 211 0.94 10.00 20.64
C ARG A 211 -0.08 10.31 21.73
N ILE A 212 -1.37 10.20 21.45
CA ILE A 212 -2.45 10.42 22.43
C ILE A 212 -2.26 9.55 23.67
N VAL A 213 -1.81 8.31 23.50
CA VAL A 213 -1.63 7.36 24.60
C VAL A 213 -0.48 7.70 25.55
N LYS A 214 0.50 8.48 25.09
CA LYS A 214 1.62 8.93 25.93
C LYS A 214 1.17 9.98 26.94
N ASP A 215 0.15 10.77 26.61
CA ASP A 215 -0.44 11.77 27.51
C ASP A 215 -1.57 11.17 28.38
N GLY A 216 -1.29 11.01 29.67
CA GLY A 216 -2.25 10.47 30.64
C GLY A 216 -3.52 11.32 30.82
N HIS A 217 -3.43 12.64 30.65
CA HIS A 217 -4.57 13.56 30.75
C HIS A 217 -5.51 13.37 29.56
N LEU A 218 -4.96 13.29 28.35
CA LEU A 218 -5.75 13.03 27.14
C LEU A 218 -6.39 11.64 27.15
N VAL A 219 -5.66 10.62 27.61
CA VAL A 219 -6.21 9.27 27.81
C VAL A 219 -7.46 9.28 28.70
N GLN A 220 -7.42 10.06 29.78
CA GLN A 220 -8.56 10.20 30.70
C GLN A 220 -9.69 11.02 30.08
N SER A 221 -9.39 12.16 29.44
CA SER A 221 -10.37 13.05 28.81
C SER A 221 -11.12 12.38 27.65
N LEU A 222 -10.40 11.59 26.86
CA LEU A 222 -10.92 10.77 25.76
C LEU A 222 -11.47 9.42 26.23
N GLY A 223 -11.35 9.06 27.51
CA GLY A 223 -11.93 7.83 28.04
C GLY A 223 -11.43 6.53 27.39
N ILE A 224 -10.21 6.53 26.81
CA ILE A 224 -9.65 5.39 26.08
C ILE A 224 -8.80 4.45 26.95
N GLY A 225 -8.59 4.78 28.23
CA GLY A 225 -7.67 4.05 29.12
C GLY A 225 -7.92 2.54 29.26
N ALA A 226 -9.13 2.06 29.00
CA ALA A 226 -9.44 0.62 29.03
C ALA A 226 -8.85 -0.16 27.83
N PHE A 227 -8.41 0.53 26.78
CA PHE A 227 -7.92 -0.02 25.51
C PHE A 227 -6.40 0.14 25.34
N ILE A 228 -5.74 0.65 26.39
CA ILE A 228 -4.30 0.89 26.39
C ILE A 228 -3.61 -0.28 27.05
N GLU A 229 -2.56 -0.73 26.38
CA GLU A 229 -1.64 -1.74 26.88
C GLU A 229 -0.29 -1.09 27.18
N THR A 230 0.41 -1.59 28.19
CA THR A 230 1.80 -1.25 28.44
C THR A 230 2.62 -2.48 28.07
N VAL A 231 3.42 -2.36 27.02
CA VAL A 231 4.35 -3.38 26.52
C VAL A 231 5.74 -2.76 26.62
N ASP A 232 6.64 -3.37 27.39
CA ASP A 232 8.02 -2.89 27.58
C ASP A 232 8.13 -1.40 27.93
N ASP A 233 7.35 -0.97 28.93
CA ASP A 233 7.21 0.43 29.38
C ASP A 233 6.63 1.42 28.34
N GLU A 234 6.33 0.97 27.11
CA GLU A 234 5.61 1.75 26.11
C GLU A 234 4.10 1.54 26.21
N LYS A 235 3.35 2.64 26.21
CA LYS A 235 1.88 2.59 26.17
C LYS A 235 1.42 2.60 24.71
N ILE A 236 0.62 1.62 24.31
CA ILE A 236 0.06 1.48 22.96
C ILE A 236 -1.46 1.31 23.01
N VAL A 237 -2.20 1.87 22.03
CA VAL A 237 -3.57 1.42 21.78
C VAL A 237 -3.47 0.12 21.01
N ASN A 238 -3.91 -0.98 21.60
CA ASN A 238 -3.92 -2.26 20.90
C ASN A 238 -5.10 -2.28 19.92
N ILE A 239 -4.86 -1.85 18.68
CA ILE A 239 -5.79 -1.86 17.56
C ILE A 239 -5.32 -2.89 16.54
N SER A 240 -6.18 -3.84 16.21
CA SER A 240 -5.95 -4.81 15.15
C SER A 240 -7.02 -4.69 14.08
N ARG A 241 -6.61 -4.70 12.82
CA ARG A 241 -7.52 -4.70 11.68
C ARG A 241 -7.58 -6.12 11.14
N SER A 242 -8.78 -6.67 11.04
CA SER A 242 -9.01 -7.98 10.43
C SER A 242 -9.77 -7.76 9.13
N PRO A 243 -9.18 -8.04 7.95
CA PRO A 243 -9.94 -8.08 6.72
C PRO A 243 -11.04 -9.14 6.83
N LEU A 244 -12.16 -8.89 6.19
CA LEU A 244 -13.30 -9.78 6.07
C LEU A 244 -13.67 -9.94 4.59
N ASP A 245 -14.52 -10.91 4.29
CA ASP A 245 -15.02 -11.14 2.94
C ASP A 245 -15.75 -9.91 2.36
N GLN A 246 -15.80 -9.85 1.03
CA GLN A 246 -16.61 -8.88 0.27
C GLN A 246 -16.21 -7.40 0.47
N GLY A 247 -14.93 -7.14 0.77
CA GLY A 247 -14.42 -5.78 0.91
C GLY A 247 -14.78 -5.14 2.26
N LEU A 248 -15.02 -5.95 3.28
CA LEU A 248 -15.22 -5.48 4.65
C LEU A 248 -13.93 -5.62 5.46
N SER A 249 -13.77 -4.81 6.50
CA SER A 249 -12.74 -4.99 7.53
C SER A 249 -13.32 -4.64 8.88
N THR A 250 -12.83 -5.28 9.93
CA THR A 250 -13.20 -4.94 11.31
C THR A 250 -11.99 -4.46 12.07
N ILE A 251 -12.18 -3.35 12.78
CA ILE A 251 -11.20 -2.83 13.73
C ILE A 251 -11.56 -3.39 15.11
N PHE A 252 -10.67 -4.20 15.67
CA PHE A 252 -10.74 -4.72 17.03
C PHE A 252 -9.78 -3.98 17.94
N SER A 253 -10.15 -3.91 19.22
CA SER A 253 -9.22 -3.51 20.27
C SER A 253 -9.30 -4.45 21.46
N TYR A 254 -8.17 -4.70 22.12
CA TYR A 254 -8.09 -5.64 23.21
C TYR A 254 -8.24 -4.93 24.55
N ARG A 255 -9.23 -5.36 25.33
CA ARG A 255 -9.49 -4.79 26.66
C ARG A 255 -8.90 -5.66 27.76
N LYS A 256 -8.22 -5.04 28.71
CA LYS A 256 -7.76 -5.70 29.95
C LYS A 256 -8.96 -6.01 30.86
N LEU A 257 -9.17 -7.28 31.22
CA LEU A 257 -10.16 -7.67 32.23
C LEU A 257 -9.62 -7.42 33.66
N ARG A 258 -10.51 -7.14 34.61
CA ARG A 258 -10.15 -7.06 36.05
C ARG A 258 -9.56 -8.42 36.46
N GLY A 259 -8.26 -8.48 36.75
CA GLY A 259 -7.54 -9.72 37.11
C GLY A 259 -6.33 -10.07 36.25
N GLY A 260 -6.01 -9.29 35.21
CA GLY A 260 -4.63 -9.13 34.74
C GLY A 260 -4.09 -10.02 33.62
N ILE A 261 -4.75 -11.10 33.18
CA ILE A 261 -4.17 -12.01 32.15
C ILE A 261 -5.08 -12.23 30.94
N LEU A 262 -6.40 -12.30 31.10
CA LEU A 262 -7.32 -12.57 29.99
C LEU A 262 -7.68 -11.30 29.21
N ARG A 263 -7.43 -11.33 27.90
CA ARG A 263 -7.78 -10.28 26.93
C ARG A 263 -9.02 -10.71 26.16
N ARG A 264 -10.00 -9.81 26.01
CA ARG A 264 -11.12 -10.03 25.09
C ARG A 264 -11.02 -9.06 23.93
N PRO A 265 -11.07 -9.54 22.68
CA PRO A 265 -11.18 -8.65 21.53
C PRO A 265 -12.52 -7.93 21.64
N VAL A 266 -12.50 -6.63 21.41
CA VAL A 266 -13.71 -5.83 21.35
C VAL A 266 -13.80 -5.07 20.04
N PRO A 267 -14.85 -5.30 19.25
CA PRO A 267 -15.04 -4.57 18.01
C PRO A 267 -15.24 -3.08 18.30
N VAL A 268 -14.51 -2.25 17.56
CA VAL A 268 -14.59 -0.80 17.60
C VAL A 268 -15.50 -0.33 16.47
N LEU A 269 -15.13 -0.62 15.22
CA LEU A 269 -15.92 -0.27 14.05
C LEU A 269 -15.72 -1.27 12.91
N VAL A 270 -16.63 -1.24 11.93
CA VAL A 270 -16.52 -2.01 10.68
C VAL A 270 -16.39 -1.04 9.51
N THR A 271 -15.45 -1.32 8.60
CA THR A 271 -15.22 -0.53 7.39
C THR A 271 -15.66 -1.33 6.17
N CYS A 272 -16.31 -0.66 5.20
CA CYS A 272 -16.64 -1.23 3.90
C CYS A 272 -15.90 -0.47 2.79
N TYR A 273 -15.05 -1.16 2.05
CA TYR A 273 -14.27 -0.63 0.95
C TYR A 273 -14.99 -0.89 -0.36
N ARG A 274 -15.52 0.17 -0.98
CA ARG A 274 -16.27 0.11 -2.23
C ARG A 274 -15.61 1.06 -3.23
N PRO A 275 -14.70 0.57 -4.11
CA PRO A 275 -13.98 1.43 -5.04
C PRO A 275 -14.88 2.29 -5.93
N PRO A 276 -14.37 3.42 -6.47
CA PRO A 276 -15.17 4.37 -7.24
C PRO A 276 -15.92 3.75 -8.44
N TYR A 277 -15.33 2.72 -9.07
CA TYR A 277 -15.97 2.02 -10.18
C TYR A 277 -17.18 1.17 -9.77
N ARG A 278 -17.30 0.76 -8.49
CA ARG A 278 -18.46 0.02 -7.94
C ARG A 278 -19.47 0.93 -7.24
N LEU A 279 -19.03 2.08 -6.76
CA LEU A 279 -19.87 3.08 -6.10
C LEU A 279 -19.26 4.46 -6.32
N SER A 280 -19.83 5.21 -7.25
CA SER A 280 -19.37 6.55 -7.60
C SER A 280 -19.91 7.62 -6.65
N LEU A 281 -19.20 8.75 -6.55
CA LEU A 281 -19.68 9.92 -5.80
C LEU A 281 -21.06 10.38 -6.29
N ASN A 282 -21.31 10.35 -7.60
CA ASN A 282 -22.62 10.72 -8.17
C ASN A 282 -23.75 9.81 -7.68
N GLU A 283 -23.52 8.51 -7.58
CA GLU A 283 -24.51 7.56 -7.05
C GLU A 283 -24.78 7.83 -5.57
N ILE A 284 -23.72 8.10 -4.77
CA ILE A 284 -23.83 8.45 -3.36
C ILE A 284 -24.66 9.73 -3.16
N LEU A 285 -24.32 10.81 -3.85
CA LEU A 285 -25.01 12.11 -3.76
C LEU A 285 -26.47 12.04 -4.24
N THR A 286 -26.74 11.17 -5.22
CA THR A 286 -28.11 10.97 -5.70
C THR A 286 -28.92 10.13 -4.73
N GLY A 287 -28.33 9.06 -4.18
CA GLY A 287 -28.99 8.12 -3.30
C GLY A 287 -29.28 8.67 -1.90
N LEU A 288 -28.40 9.52 -1.35
CA LEU A 288 -28.47 10.02 0.03
C LEU A 288 -29.11 11.42 0.16
N ARG A 289 -30.31 11.59 -0.39
CA ARG A 289 -31.07 12.85 -0.28
C ARG A 289 -32.08 12.80 0.86
N GLY A 290 -31.60 12.96 2.10
CA GLY A 290 -32.44 13.06 3.29
C GLY A 290 -32.74 11.72 3.96
N SER A 291 -33.84 11.67 4.73
CA SER A 291 -34.27 10.44 5.41
C SER A 291 -34.88 9.45 4.42
N ILE A 292 -34.56 8.17 4.58
CA ILE A 292 -35.05 7.06 3.75
C ILE A 292 -35.77 6.05 4.64
N GLU A 293 -37.04 5.80 4.33
CA GLU A 293 -37.81 4.68 4.87
C GLU A 293 -37.66 3.47 3.95
N VAL A 294 -36.79 2.51 4.31
CA VAL A 294 -36.31 1.47 3.39
C VAL A 294 -37.44 0.55 2.91
N ALA A 295 -38.36 0.15 3.80
CA ALA A 295 -39.44 -0.75 3.43
C ALA A 295 -40.37 -0.13 2.36
N ARG A 296 -40.74 1.14 2.55
CA ARG A 296 -41.67 1.86 1.67
C ARG A 296 -41.02 2.33 0.38
N GLU A 297 -39.81 2.88 0.48
CA GLU A 297 -39.16 3.58 -0.63
C GLU A 297 -38.28 2.67 -1.50
N ILE A 298 -37.83 1.53 -0.97
CA ILE A 298 -36.90 0.62 -1.66
C ILE A 298 -37.54 -0.75 -1.87
N VAL A 299 -38.03 -1.39 -0.81
CA VAL A 299 -38.52 -2.79 -0.89
C VAL A 299 -39.89 -2.88 -1.57
N GLN A 300 -40.79 -1.94 -1.28
CA GLN A 300 -42.16 -1.91 -1.84
C GLN A 300 -42.28 -1.07 -3.12
N SER A 301 -41.22 -0.36 -3.51
CA SER A 301 -41.24 0.46 -4.72
C SER A 301 -41.20 -0.43 -5.97
N PRO A 302 -42.02 -0.16 -7.01
CA PRO A 302 -41.87 -0.84 -8.29
C PRO A 302 -40.45 -0.60 -8.84
N ALA A 303 -39.88 -1.61 -9.51
CA ALA A 303 -38.56 -1.53 -10.12
C ALA A 303 -38.54 -0.53 -11.28
N VAL A 304 -38.37 0.76 -10.97
CA VAL A 304 -38.28 1.82 -11.96
C VAL A 304 -36.81 2.00 -12.37
N LYS A 305 -36.57 1.99 -13.68
CA LYS A 305 -35.22 2.00 -14.29
C LYS A 305 -34.51 3.36 -14.29
N ARG A 306 -34.98 4.36 -13.52
CA ARG A 306 -34.34 5.69 -13.54
C ARG A 306 -33.09 5.66 -12.66
N PHE A 307 -32.03 6.31 -13.15
CA PHE A 307 -30.77 6.41 -12.43
C PHE A 307 -30.94 6.82 -10.96
N CYS A 308 -31.74 7.86 -10.67
CA CYS A 308 -31.90 8.33 -9.29
C CYS A 308 -32.48 7.27 -8.34
N GLU A 309 -33.46 6.51 -8.81
CA GLU A 309 -34.08 5.44 -8.03
C GLU A 309 -33.10 4.27 -7.88
N MET A 310 -32.40 3.88 -8.94
CA MET A 310 -31.40 2.82 -8.87
C MET A 310 -30.19 3.19 -8.00
N SER A 311 -29.69 4.42 -8.06
CA SER A 311 -28.60 4.91 -7.19
C SER A 311 -29.04 4.89 -5.73
N LYS A 312 -30.30 5.21 -5.44
CA LYS A 312 -30.87 5.12 -4.11
C LYS A 312 -30.92 3.66 -3.63
N VAL A 313 -31.40 2.74 -4.46
CA VAL A 313 -31.42 1.30 -4.17
C VAL A 313 -29.99 0.77 -3.93
N LEU A 314 -29.03 1.16 -4.77
CA LEU A 314 -27.62 0.76 -4.68
C LEU A 314 -27.00 1.23 -3.36
N VAL A 315 -27.12 2.51 -3.02
CA VAL A 315 -26.53 3.04 -1.77
C VAL A 315 -27.17 2.40 -0.55
N VAL A 316 -28.49 2.20 -0.55
CA VAL A 316 -29.19 1.50 0.53
C VAL A 316 -28.75 0.04 0.65
N ALA A 317 -28.49 -0.64 -0.47
CA ALA A 317 -27.94 -2.00 -0.45
C ALA A 317 -26.54 -2.05 0.15
N VAL A 318 -25.65 -1.11 -0.21
CA VAL A 318 -24.31 -1.01 0.38
C VAL A 318 -24.38 -0.70 1.89
N ILE A 319 -25.27 0.21 2.31
CA ILE A 319 -25.51 0.49 3.73
C ILE A 319 -26.05 -0.75 4.45
N THR A 320 -26.96 -1.49 3.82
CA THR A 320 -27.53 -2.74 4.35
C THR A 320 -26.45 -3.80 4.55
N HIS A 321 -25.55 -3.95 3.57
CA HIS A 321 -24.41 -4.86 3.64
C HIS A 321 -23.49 -4.54 4.82
N LEU A 322 -23.12 -3.27 5.02
CA LEU A 322 -22.34 -2.85 6.18
C LEU A 322 -23.14 -3.01 7.50
N PHE A 323 -24.40 -2.62 7.52
CA PHE A 323 -25.27 -2.68 8.70
C PHE A 323 -25.42 -4.11 9.24
N GLN A 324 -25.68 -5.09 8.37
CA GLN A 324 -25.73 -6.50 8.77
C GLN A 324 -24.40 -6.92 9.42
N ARG A 325 -23.27 -6.54 8.81
CA ARG A 325 -21.96 -6.90 9.37
C ARG A 325 -21.74 -6.25 10.73
N MET A 326 -22.12 -4.99 10.92
CA MET A 326 -22.03 -4.30 12.21
C MET A 326 -22.83 -5.04 13.30
N LEU A 327 -24.01 -5.57 12.98
CA LEU A 327 -24.81 -6.38 13.91
C LEU A 327 -24.16 -7.73 14.23
N VAL A 328 -23.57 -8.41 13.24
CA VAL A 328 -22.90 -9.72 13.42
C VAL A 328 -21.65 -9.57 14.26
N VAL A 329 -20.82 -8.57 13.94
CA VAL A 329 -19.59 -8.26 14.66
C VAL A 329 -19.89 -7.74 16.07
N GLY A 330 -21.00 -7.01 16.25
CA GLY A 330 -21.40 -6.46 17.53
C GLY A 330 -20.87 -5.05 17.80
N THR A 331 -20.90 -4.18 16.78
CA THR A 331 -20.60 -2.74 16.93
C THR A 331 -21.75 -1.88 16.41
N ARG A 332 -21.83 -0.64 16.90
CA ARG A 332 -22.77 0.39 16.42
C ARG A 332 -22.14 1.37 15.43
N PHE A 333 -20.83 1.27 15.21
CA PHE A 333 -20.06 2.22 14.39
C PHE A 333 -19.49 1.52 13.17
N GLY A 334 -19.59 2.18 12.03
CA GLY A 334 -18.93 1.73 10.81
C GLY A 334 -18.93 2.83 9.77
N TYR A 335 -18.13 2.68 8.72
CA TYR A 335 -18.17 3.60 7.59
C TYR A 335 -17.90 2.89 6.26
N ILE A 336 -18.44 3.46 5.19
CA ILE A 336 -18.17 3.05 3.81
C ILE A 336 -17.18 4.06 3.24
N THR A 337 -16.14 3.60 2.55
CA THR A 337 -15.21 4.48 1.83
C THR A 337 -15.06 4.05 0.38
N THR A 338 -15.01 5.05 -0.51
CA THR A 338 -14.62 4.90 -1.92
C THR A 338 -13.20 5.42 -2.17
N GLY A 339 -12.49 5.87 -1.14
CA GLY A 339 -11.28 6.68 -1.23
C GLY A 339 -11.60 8.17 -1.42
N GLU A 340 -12.55 8.49 -2.31
CA GLU A 340 -12.99 9.88 -2.53
C GLU A 340 -14.06 10.34 -1.51
N ALA A 341 -14.96 9.45 -1.10
CA ALA A 341 -16.10 9.77 -0.25
C ALA A 341 -16.25 8.78 0.91
N TYR A 342 -16.76 9.29 2.03
CA TYR A 342 -16.92 8.56 3.29
C TYR A 342 -18.36 8.67 3.79
N ILE A 343 -19.01 7.53 4.03
CA ILE A 343 -20.35 7.46 4.62
C ILE A 343 -20.22 6.86 6.02
N PHE A 344 -20.25 7.72 7.04
CA PHE A 344 -20.19 7.30 8.43
C PHE A 344 -21.56 6.86 8.93
N LEU A 345 -21.65 5.68 9.53
CA LEU A 345 -22.88 5.08 10.05
C LEU A 345 -22.82 4.88 11.57
N GLU A 346 -23.87 5.33 12.25
CA GLU A 346 -24.10 5.07 13.67
C GLU A 346 -25.47 4.41 13.85
N ILE A 347 -25.51 3.16 14.33
CA ILE A 347 -26.77 2.49 14.69
C ILE A 347 -27.31 3.17 15.96
N GLY A 348 -28.59 3.53 15.97
CA GLY A 348 -29.27 4.15 17.10
C GLY A 348 -29.41 3.23 18.32
N ALA A 349 -30.01 3.75 19.39
CA ALA A 349 -30.43 2.91 20.52
C ALA A 349 -31.56 1.95 20.11
N ASP A 350 -32.41 2.40 19.18
CA ASP A 350 -33.26 1.53 18.38
C ASP A 350 -32.45 1.00 17.19
N ALA A 351 -32.37 -0.32 17.06
CA ALA A 351 -31.64 -1.00 16.00
C ALA A 351 -32.24 -0.71 14.61
N ARG A 352 -33.50 -0.26 14.56
CA ARG A 352 -34.20 0.08 13.31
C ARG A 352 -33.70 1.37 12.66
N LEU A 353 -33.03 2.22 13.44
CA LEU A 353 -32.60 3.54 13.03
C LEU A 353 -31.08 3.55 12.82
N VAL A 354 -30.66 3.91 11.60
CA VAL A 354 -29.26 4.19 11.26
C VAL A 354 -29.11 5.65 10.93
N ARG A 355 -28.16 6.32 11.60
CA ARG A 355 -27.78 7.70 11.29
C ARG A 355 -26.59 7.68 10.35
N TYR A 356 -26.64 8.44 9.26
CA TYR A 356 -25.55 8.55 8.30
C TYR A 356 -25.00 9.99 8.20
N SER A 357 -23.70 10.13 7.93
CA SER A 357 -23.07 11.40 7.55
C SER A 357 -22.17 11.18 6.35
N LEU A 358 -22.29 12.04 5.34
CA LEU A 358 -21.47 12.00 4.12
C LEU A 358 -20.38 13.06 4.19
N CYS A 359 -19.13 12.63 4.03
CA CYS A 359 -17.96 13.50 3.94
C CYS A 359 -17.25 13.25 2.61
N VAL A 360 -16.80 14.31 1.96
CA VAL A 360 -15.97 14.28 0.75
C VAL A 360 -14.75 15.15 1.06
N PRO A 361 -13.67 14.57 1.62
CA PRO A 361 -12.56 15.33 2.19
C PRO A 361 -12.01 16.43 1.29
N ARG A 362 -11.93 16.19 -0.03
CA ARG A 362 -11.53 17.20 -1.01
C ARG A 362 -12.36 18.48 -0.91
N HIS A 363 -13.67 18.37 -1.13
CA HIS A 363 -14.58 19.51 -1.09
C HIS A 363 -14.78 20.06 0.32
N ASP A 364 -14.72 19.19 1.32
CA ASP A 364 -14.86 19.56 2.72
C ASP A 364 -13.70 20.43 3.22
N VAL A 365 -12.46 20.12 2.81
CA VAL A 365 -11.27 20.91 3.17
C VAL A 365 -11.21 22.20 2.35
N GLU A 366 -11.52 22.14 1.04
CA GLU A 366 -11.51 23.31 0.15
C GLU A 366 -12.56 24.35 0.53
N SER A 367 -13.74 23.90 0.98
CA SER A 367 -14.85 24.80 1.36
C SER A 367 -14.65 25.56 2.66
N ASP A 368 -13.74 25.08 3.52
CA ASP A 368 -13.43 25.74 4.79
C ASP A 368 -11.92 25.98 4.90
N PRO A 369 -11.44 27.14 4.41
CA PRO A 369 -10.02 27.45 4.48
C PRO A 369 -9.54 27.65 5.92
N VAL A 370 -10.43 27.86 6.90
CA VAL A 370 -10.05 28.12 8.30
C VAL A 370 -9.97 26.82 9.09
N THR A 371 -10.91 25.87 8.87
CA THR A 371 -11.03 24.63 9.66
C THR A 371 -11.07 23.34 8.86
N GLY A 372 -10.70 23.44 7.58
CA GLY A 372 -10.66 22.31 6.65
C GLY A 372 -9.85 21.12 7.18
N LEU A 373 -8.83 21.33 8.02
CA LEU A 373 -8.00 20.26 8.56
C LEU A 373 -8.78 19.21 9.37
N HIS A 374 -9.83 19.62 10.09
CA HIS A 374 -10.72 18.67 10.79
C HIS A 374 -11.50 17.78 9.84
N ARG A 375 -11.59 18.17 8.58
CA ARG A 375 -12.40 17.53 7.54
C ARG A 375 -11.56 16.73 6.55
N THR A 376 -10.26 16.60 6.81
CA THR A 376 -9.40 15.62 6.13
C THR A 376 -9.85 14.19 6.46
N ALA A 377 -9.52 13.23 5.60
CA ALA A 377 -9.85 11.82 5.81
C ALA A 377 -9.29 11.30 7.16
N VAL A 378 -8.00 11.56 7.43
CA VAL A 378 -7.33 11.21 8.69
C VAL A 378 -8.07 11.80 9.88
N ALA A 379 -8.39 13.10 9.84
CA ALA A 379 -9.05 13.76 10.96
C ALA A 379 -10.45 13.21 11.25
N GLN A 380 -11.24 12.93 10.20
CA GLN A 380 -12.59 12.38 10.34
C GLN A 380 -12.57 10.95 10.86
N VAL A 381 -11.69 10.09 10.32
CA VAL A 381 -11.55 8.69 10.75
C VAL A 381 -11.02 8.62 12.19
N LEU A 382 -10.03 9.44 12.56
CA LEU A 382 -9.52 9.53 13.93
C LEU A 382 -10.64 9.89 14.91
N ALA A 383 -11.35 11.00 14.67
CA ALA A 383 -12.40 11.46 15.56
C ALA A 383 -13.56 10.44 15.66
N PHE A 384 -13.93 9.80 14.54
CA PHE A 384 -14.96 8.77 14.52
C PHE A 384 -14.53 7.51 15.29
N THR A 385 -13.27 7.11 15.17
CA THR A 385 -12.69 5.98 15.91
C THR A 385 -12.68 6.25 17.42
N LEU A 386 -12.26 7.45 17.84
CA LEU A 386 -12.29 7.88 19.25
C LEU A 386 -13.72 7.95 19.80
N ARG A 387 -14.70 8.37 18.99
CA ARG A 387 -16.12 8.29 19.36
C ARG A 387 -16.57 6.84 19.59
N ALA A 388 -16.15 5.91 18.73
CA ALA A 388 -16.48 4.49 18.86
C ALA A 388 -15.87 3.87 20.13
N PHE A 389 -14.64 4.25 20.51
CA PHE A 389 -14.04 3.85 21.78
C PHE A 389 -14.81 4.35 23.00
N ARG A 390 -15.29 5.59 22.95
CA ARG A 390 -16.01 6.26 24.05
C ARG A 390 -17.47 5.83 24.17
N ALA A 391 -18.05 5.32 23.09
CA ALA A 391 -19.45 5.00 23.05
C ALA A 391 -19.83 3.91 24.06
N LYS A 392 -21.00 4.08 24.68
CA LYS A 392 -21.58 3.04 25.53
C LYS A 392 -21.91 1.81 24.67
N ARG A 393 -21.27 0.69 24.99
CA ARG A 393 -21.51 -0.58 24.30
C ARG A 393 -22.85 -1.19 24.69
N MET A 394 -23.51 -1.79 23.70
CA MET A 394 -24.72 -2.58 23.91
C MET A 394 -24.35 -4.01 24.32
N PRO A 395 -25.16 -4.68 25.14
CA PRO A 395 -24.92 -6.07 25.49
C PRO A 395 -25.09 -6.98 24.27
N PRO A 396 -24.40 -8.14 24.19
CA PRO A 396 -24.56 -9.09 23.08
C PRO A 396 -26.01 -9.49 22.81
N ALA A 397 -26.83 -9.63 23.85
CA ALA A 397 -28.26 -9.93 23.75
C ALA A 397 -29.04 -8.88 22.93
N TRP A 398 -28.61 -7.61 22.93
CA TRP A 398 -29.25 -6.57 22.14
C TRP A 398 -29.02 -6.79 20.63
N TYR A 399 -27.79 -7.16 20.24
CA TYR A 399 -27.48 -7.48 18.84
C TYR A 399 -28.20 -8.74 18.38
N GLN A 400 -28.25 -9.78 19.22
CA GLN A 400 -29.00 -11.02 18.92
C GLN A 400 -30.49 -10.74 18.73
N LYS A 401 -31.09 -9.93 19.62
CA LYS A 401 -32.49 -9.51 19.50
C LYS A 401 -32.72 -8.72 18.21
N ALA A 402 -31.84 -7.77 17.87
CA ALA A 402 -31.91 -7.03 16.63
C ALA A 402 -31.86 -7.97 15.40
N GLN A 403 -30.96 -8.95 15.40
CA GLN A 403 -30.85 -9.91 14.30
C GLN A 403 -32.11 -10.78 14.11
N GLN A 404 -32.89 -11.01 15.17
CA GLN A 404 -34.11 -11.80 15.14
C GLN A 404 -35.36 -10.99 14.76
N GLU A 405 -35.46 -9.74 15.23
CA GLU A 405 -36.66 -8.91 15.08
C GLU A 405 -36.66 -8.02 13.83
N LEU A 406 -35.49 -7.72 13.27
CA LEU A 406 -35.37 -6.86 12.10
C LEU A 406 -35.79 -7.58 10.82
N TRP A 407 -36.37 -6.79 9.91
CA TRP A 407 -36.81 -7.28 8.61
C TRP A 407 -35.63 -7.62 7.70
N LYS A 408 -35.88 -8.57 6.79
CA LYS A 408 -34.88 -9.06 5.84
C LYS A 408 -35.31 -8.76 4.42
N TRP A 409 -34.34 -8.50 3.57
CA TRP A 409 -34.49 -8.22 2.15
C TRP A 409 -33.40 -8.98 1.40
N ARG A 410 -33.77 -9.69 0.34
CA ARG A 410 -32.80 -10.34 -0.55
C ARG A 410 -32.16 -9.28 -1.42
N VAL A 411 -30.91 -8.95 -1.11
CA VAL A 411 -30.19 -7.90 -1.80
C VAL A 411 -28.71 -8.19 -1.85
N ASP A 412 -28.15 -8.09 -3.06
CA ASP A 412 -26.73 -8.04 -3.32
C ASP A 412 -26.40 -6.67 -3.97
N PRO A 413 -25.53 -5.85 -3.36
CA PRO A 413 -25.11 -4.58 -3.95
C PRO A 413 -24.48 -4.73 -5.34
N ASP A 414 -23.77 -5.84 -5.60
CA ASP A 414 -23.11 -6.06 -6.89
C ASP A 414 -24.13 -6.40 -7.99
N ASP A 415 -25.18 -7.17 -7.68
CA ASP A 415 -26.31 -7.41 -8.60
C ASP A 415 -27.04 -6.10 -8.96
N ILE A 416 -27.36 -5.26 -7.97
CA ILE A 416 -28.01 -3.95 -8.22
C ILE A 416 -27.13 -3.07 -9.10
N PHE A 417 -25.83 -3.03 -8.82
CA PHE A 417 -24.86 -2.30 -9.63
C PHE A 417 -24.89 -2.78 -11.08
N ASN A 418 -24.88 -4.10 -11.30
CA ASN A 418 -24.93 -4.70 -12.63
C ASN A 418 -26.23 -4.35 -13.38
N LYS A 419 -27.36 -4.24 -12.67
CA LYS A 419 -28.65 -3.82 -13.23
C LYS A 419 -28.67 -2.37 -13.73
N ILE A 420 -27.77 -1.47 -13.29
CA ILE A 420 -27.66 -0.10 -13.82
C ILE A 420 -26.94 -0.15 -15.17
N PRO A 421 -27.48 0.32 -16.30
CA PRO A 421 -26.77 0.24 -17.57
C PRO A 421 -25.44 1.03 -17.57
N PRO A 422 -24.33 0.51 -18.13
CA PRO A 422 -23.03 1.20 -18.12
C PRO A 422 -23.04 2.63 -18.68
N LEU A 423 -23.82 2.87 -19.75
CA LEU A 423 -24.02 4.21 -20.33
C LEU A 423 -24.67 5.18 -19.34
N VAL A 424 -25.58 4.69 -18.51
CA VAL A 424 -26.26 5.49 -17.48
C VAL A 424 -25.33 5.73 -16.30
N ARG A 425 -24.46 4.78 -15.94
CA ARG A 425 -23.42 4.96 -14.90
C ARG A 425 -22.44 6.06 -15.28
N LYS A 426 -21.96 6.06 -16.53
CA LYS A 426 -20.91 6.97 -17.03
C LYS A 426 -21.39 8.37 -17.43
N MET A 427 -22.70 8.62 -17.42
CA MET A 427 -23.24 9.94 -17.75
C MET A 427 -22.76 10.97 -16.72
N LYS A 428 -21.97 11.96 -17.15
CA LYS A 428 -21.54 13.07 -16.31
C LYS A 428 -22.77 13.84 -15.84
N ARG A 429 -22.92 13.92 -14.52
CA ARG A 429 -24.00 14.68 -13.87
C ARG A 429 -23.33 15.72 -13.00
N ASN A 430 -23.76 16.97 -13.15
CA ASN A 430 -23.32 18.06 -12.28
C ASN A 430 -24.18 18.03 -11.01
N ILE A 431 -23.94 17.05 -10.15
CA ILE A 431 -24.54 17.02 -8.81
C ILE A 431 -23.54 17.68 -7.88
N GLU A 432 -23.82 18.93 -7.52
CA GLU A 432 -22.96 19.68 -6.62
C GLU A 432 -23.08 19.10 -5.20
N TYR A 433 -21.95 18.65 -4.65
CA TYR A 433 -21.84 18.37 -3.23
C TYR A 433 -21.81 19.69 -2.47
N VAL A 434 -22.70 19.84 -1.49
CA VAL A 434 -22.73 21.03 -0.63
C VAL A 434 -22.14 20.67 0.74
N PRO A 435 -20.92 21.13 1.05
CA PRO A 435 -20.28 20.86 2.33
C PRO A 435 -21.09 21.49 3.48
N GLY A 436 -21.22 20.77 4.60
CA GLY A 436 -21.92 21.28 5.78
C GLY A 436 -21.16 22.44 6.45
N ASN A 437 -21.87 23.40 7.04
CA ASN A 437 -21.26 24.50 7.78
C ASN A 437 -20.83 24.06 9.20
N TRP A 438 -19.52 24.06 9.48
CA TRP A 438 -18.94 23.69 10.77
C TRP A 438 -18.58 24.89 11.65
N SER A 439 -18.74 26.12 11.13
CA SER A 439 -18.32 27.34 11.83
C SER A 439 -18.80 27.51 13.28
N PRO A 440 -20.02 27.06 13.67
CA PRO A 440 -20.52 27.23 15.04
C PRO A 440 -19.82 26.37 16.11
N TYR A 441 -19.00 25.41 15.72
CA TYR A 441 -18.46 24.38 16.63
C TYR A 441 -16.95 24.54 16.93
N LEU A 442 -16.36 25.68 16.54
CA LEU A 442 -14.90 25.84 16.41
C LEU A 442 -14.19 26.53 17.59
N GLU A 443 -14.93 26.99 18.60
CA GLU A 443 -14.39 27.89 19.65
C GLU A 443 -13.26 27.28 20.52
N ARG A 444 -12.95 25.97 20.40
CA ARG A 444 -12.03 25.24 21.30
C ARG A 444 -11.12 24.21 20.62
N SER A 445 -10.75 24.42 19.36
CA SER A 445 -9.94 23.46 18.61
C SER A 445 -8.43 23.59 18.85
N PRO A 446 -7.66 22.47 18.83
CA PRO A 446 -6.19 22.49 18.89
C PRO A 446 -5.51 22.88 17.59
N LEU A 447 -6.19 22.71 16.45
CA LEU A 447 -5.60 23.09 15.16
C LEU A 447 -5.79 24.59 14.99
N GLU A 448 -4.70 25.32 14.74
CA GLU A 448 -4.77 26.76 14.54
C GLU A 448 -5.68 27.08 13.34
N GLN A 449 -6.40 28.20 13.45
CA GLN A 449 -7.10 28.78 12.32
C GLN A 449 -6.07 29.03 11.22
N ARG A 450 -6.24 28.39 10.07
CA ARG A 450 -5.35 28.57 8.92
C ARG A 450 -5.21 30.06 8.63
N VAL A 451 -4.05 30.64 8.95
CA VAL A 451 -3.70 31.98 8.46
C VAL A 451 -3.60 31.86 6.95
N GLN A 452 -4.19 32.83 6.25
CA GLN A 452 -4.30 32.95 4.80
C GLN A 452 -2.94 33.16 4.11
N ARG A 453 -1.93 32.31 4.39
CA ARG A 453 -0.58 32.34 3.81
C ARG A 453 -0.38 31.35 2.66
N MET A 454 -1.43 30.71 2.16
CA MET A 454 -1.36 29.86 0.96
C MET A 454 -1.83 30.59 -0.29
N ILE A 455 -0.99 31.50 -0.80
CA ILE A 455 -1.00 31.87 -2.21
C ILE A 455 0.44 31.93 -2.67
N LEU A 456 0.92 30.89 -3.37
CA LEU A 456 1.99 31.06 -4.35
C LEU A 456 1.40 30.85 -5.76
N PRO A 457 1.41 31.88 -6.63
CA PRO A 457 0.81 31.80 -7.95
C PRO A 457 1.69 31.01 -8.92
N GLY A 458 1.03 30.20 -9.74
CA GLY A 458 1.64 29.53 -10.90
C GLY A 458 2.27 28.18 -10.57
N LEU A 459 1.55 27.11 -10.88
CA LEU A 459 2.05 25.81 -11.38
C LEU A 459 0.87 24.82 -11.40
N LYS A 460 0.64 24.18 -12.56
CA LYS A 460 -0.45 23.23 -12.80
C LYS A 460 -0.30 22.01 -11.87
N PRO A 461 -1.37 21.56 -11.19
CA PRO A 461 -1.40 20.27 -10.52
C PRO A 461 -1.19 19.15 -11.53
N ARG A 462 -0.49 18.08 -11.13
CA ARG A 462 -0.57 16.80 -11.85
C ARG A 462 -1.93 16.18 -11.54
N PHE A 463 -2.89 16.46 -12.42
CA PHE A 463 -4.17 15.80 -12.41
C PHE A 463 -4.07 14.50 -13.20
N ASN A 464 -4.52 13.39 -12.61
CA ASN A 464 -5.17 12.35 -13.38
C ASN A 464 -6.60 12.81 -13.68
N GLU A 465 -6.75 13.83 -14.52
CA GLU A 465 -8.04 14.12 -15.14
C GLU A 465 -8.29 13.01 -16.16
N ALA A 466 -9.01 11.96 -15.76
CA ALA A 466 -9.61 11.03 -16.71
C ALA A 466 -10.72 11.77 -17.47
N SER A 467 -10.37 12.45 -18.56
CA SER A 467 -11.33 12.92 -19.55
C SER A 467 -11.58 11.80 -20.56
N PHE A 468 -12.73 11.13 -20.45
CA PHE A 468 -13.25 10.26 -21.51
C PHE A 468 -13.55 11.10 -22.77
N ASN A 469 -12.99 10.69 -23.91
CA ASN A 469 -13.57 11.01 -25.22
C ASN A 469 -14.50 9.86 -25.65
N ASP A 470 -15.50 10.18 -26.46
CA ASP A 470 -16.65 9.32 -26.80
C ASP A 470 -16.32 8.05 -27.62
N LEU A 471 -15.04 7.73 -27.79
CA LEU A 471 -14.55 6.58 -28.57
C LEU A 471 -13.57 5.67 -27.80
N GLY A 472 -13.34 5.92 -26.50
CA GLY A 472 -12.52 5.03 -25.66
C GLY A 472 -11.01 5.09 -25.94
N TYR A 473 -10.49 6.22 -26.40
CA TYR A 473 -9.05 6.45 -26.57
C TYR A 473 -8.48 7.33 -25.46
N PHE A 474 -7.47 6.82 -24.73
CA PHE A 474 -6.66 7.60 -23.80
C PHE A 474 -5.55 8.36 -24.56
N GLY A 475 -5.46 9.68 -24.38
CA GLY A 475 -4.37 10.51 -24.91
C GLY A 475 -3.39 10.87 -23.80
N PHE A 476 -2.12 10.49 -23.95
CA PHE A 476 -1.03 10.88 -23.05
C PHE A 476 -0.75 12.38 -23.18
N LEU A 477 -0.83 13.13 -22.08
CA LEU A 477 -0.17 14.44 -21.94
C LEU A 477 0.81 14.40 -20.78
N THR A 478 1.83 13.54 -20.87
CA THR A 478 3.04 13.75 -20.05
C THR A 478 3.87 14.85 -20.70
N SER A 479 3.89 16.02 -20.05
CA SER A 479 4.92 17.01 -20.29
C SER A 479 6.20 16.52 -19.63
N HIS A 480 7.15 16.14 -20.50
CA HIS A 480 8.58 15.87 -20.28
C HIS A 480 8.96 14.48 -19.73
N ARG A 481 10.00 13.80 -20.24
CA ARG A 481 10.89 13.99 -21.40
C ARG A 481 11.63 12.65 -21.58
N ILE A 482 11.01 11.68 -22.25
CA ILE A 482 11.66 10.52 -22.89
C ILE A 482 10.80 10.19 -24.11
N GLN A 483 11.37 10.16 -25.30
CA GLN A 483 10.66 9.67 -26.49
C GLN A 483 10.88 8.16 -26.67
N PRO A 484 9.96 7.45 -27.34
CA PRO A 484 9.81 5.99 -27.28
C PRO A 484 10.81 5.20 -28.14
N ALA A 485 11.93 5.80 -28.51
CA ALA A 485 12.97 5.18 -29.31
C ALA A 485 14.31 5.61 -28.73
N GLY A 486 14.99 4.73 -28.01
CA GLY A 486 16.24 5.01 -27.32
C GLY A 486 17.45 5.20 -28.24
N GLU A 487 17.48 6.31 -29.00
CA GLU A 487 18.71 6.79 -29.65
C GLU A 487 19.29 8.00 -28.89
N PRO A 488 20.61 8.05 -28.65
CA PRO A 488 21.28 9.25 -28.15
C PRO A 488 21.48 10.25 -29.28
N MET A 489 21.14 11.53 -29.05
CA MET A 489 21.68 12.62 -29.84
C MET A 489 22.89 13.21 -29.12
N ASP A 490 24.07 12.96 -29.67
CA ASP A 490 25.25 13.80 -29.48
C ASP A 490 25.20 15.01 -30.41
N GLN A 491 25.70 16.15 -29.90
CA GLN A 491 26.46 17.25 -30.55
C GLN A 491 26.34 18.49 -29.62
N ASP A 492 27.37 19.18 -29.15
CA ASP A 492 28.83 19.08 -29.22
C ASP A 492 29.38 19.93 -28.04
N ASP A 493 30.48 19.49 -27.42
CA ASP A 493 31.66 20.28 -27.00
C ASP A 493 32.37 19.60 -25.81
N GLU A 494 33.21 18.62 -26.16
CA GLU A 494 34.42 18.26 -25.39
C GLU A 494 35.48 19.36 -25.55
N PRO A 495 36.36 19.57 -24.54
CA PRO A 495 37.64 18.85 -24.62
C PRO A 495 38.16 18.31 -23.28
N SER A 496 38.41 17.00 -23.29
CA SER A 496 39.67 16.31 -22.97
C SER A 496 40.30 16.43 -21.57
N GLY A 497 40.60 15.25 -21.00
CA GLY A 497 41.78 15.09 -20.13
C GLY A 497 41.73 14.00 -19.06
N GLN A 498 41.95 12.75 -19.48
CA GLN A 498 42.77 11.70 -18.83
C GLN A 498 42.37 11.07 -17.49
N ASP A 499 42.02 9.79 -17.62
CA ASP A 499 42.18 8.63 -16.73
C ASP A 499 43.12 8.76 -15.53
N GLU A 500 42.63 8.44 -14.33
CA GLU A 500 43.40 7.73 -13.30
C GLU A 500 42.50 6.75 -12.50
N GLU A 501 42.86 5.46 -12.53
CA GLU A 501 42.35 4.39 -11.66
C GLU A 501 42.73 4.64 -10.18
N PRO A 502 41.89 4.32 -9.19
CA PRO A 502 42.36 4.17 -7.82
C PRO A 502 42.77 2.72 -7.56
N SER A 503 44.04 2.60 -7.18
CA SER A 503 44.72 1.41 -6.71
C SER A 503 44.23 0.94 -5.33
N ASN A 504 44.30 -0.38 -5.13
CA ASN A 504 44.10 -1.11 -3.88
C ASN A 504 44.98 -0.57 -2.74
N GLN A 505 44.38 -0.27 -1.58
CA GLN A 505 44.99 -0.55 -0.27
C GLN A 505 43.97 -1.02 0.77
N ASP A 506 44.31 -2.20 1.28
CA ASP A 506 43.90 -2.98 2.45
C ASP A 506 43.16 -2.28 3.63
N GLY A 507 42.09 -2.95 4.08
CA GLY A 507 42.11 -3.60 5.40
C GLY A 507 41.82 -2.76 6.64
N GLU A 508 40.59 -2.26 6.79
CA GLU A 508 40.01 -2.00 8.12
C GLU A 508 38.70 -2.79 8.29
N SER A 509 38.64 -3.56 9.38
CA SER A 509 37.52 -4.37 9.81
C SER A 509 36.40 -3.44 10.29
N ILE A 510 35.52 -3.07 9.36
CA ILE A 510 34.27 -2.37 9.68
C ILE A 510 33.34 -3.40 10.33
N GLU A 511 33.11 -3.29 11.64
CA GLU A 511 31.99 -3.98 12.27
C GLU A 511 30.68 -3.56 11.58
N PRO A 512 29.78 -4.51 11.26
CA PRO A 512 28.63 -4.22 10.41
C PRO A 512 27.64 -3.32 11.15
N ALA A 513 27.50 -2.07 10.70
CA ALA A 513 26.32 -1.27 10.94
C ALA A 513 25.08 -2.12 10.58
N GLU A 514 24.09 -2.15 11.48
CA GLU A 514 22.83 -2.91 11.30
C GLU A 514 22.20 -2.58 9.93
N ILE A 515 22.29 -3.52 9.00
CA ILE A 515 21.71 -3.35 7.66
C ILE A 515 20.21 -3.61 7.76
N LEU A 516 19.40 -2.57 7.58
CA LEU A 516 17.95 -2.72 7.45
C LEU A 516 17.61 -3.68 6.28
N ILE A 517 16.75 -4.66 6.54
CA ILE A 517 16.24 -5.63 5.55
C ILE A 517 15.67 -4.99 4.27
N ASP A 518 15.22 -3.73 4.37
CA ASP A 518 14.73 -2.92 3.25
C ASP A 518 15.76 -2.75 2.14
N TYR A 519 17.00 -2.45 2.50
CA TYR A 519 18.09 -2.16 1.57
C TYR A 519 18.93 -3.39 1.24
N GLN A 520 18.69 -4.51 1.93
CA GLN A 520 19.41 -5.76 1.67
C GLN A 520 19.00 -6.34 0.30
N PRO A 521 19.90 -6.50 -0.67
CA PRO A 521 19.55 -7.13 -1.94
C PRO A 521 19.28 -8.63 -1.76
N PHE A 522 18.41 -9.20 -2.61
CA PHE A 522 18.24 -10.65 -2.68
C PHE A 522 19.55 -11.33 -3.10
N CYS A 523 19.76 -12.57 -2.66
CA CYS A 523 20.80 -13.42 -3.23
C CYS A 523 20.52 -13.68 -4.71
N THR A 524 21.59 -13.86 -5.49
CA THR A 524 21.43 -14.26 -6.88
C THR A 524 20.81 -15.67 -6.96
N PRO A 525 20.01 -15.96 -7.98
CA PRO A 525 19.42 -17.29 -8.18
C PRO A 525 20.48 -18.37 -8.30
N GLU A 526 21.60 -18.08 -8.96
CA GLU A 526 22.76 -18.95 -9.10
C GLU A 526 23.34 -19.31 -7.73
N CYS A 527 23.41 -18.34 -6.82
CA CYS A 527 23.83 -18.54 -5.44
C CYS A 527 22.82 -19.40 -4.66
N LEU A 528 21.52 -19.14 -4.81
CA LEU A 528 20.49 -19.91 -4.11
C LEU A 528 20.43 -21.36 -4.63
N TRP A 529 20.48 -21.58 -5.95
CA TRP A 529 20.52 -22.93 -6.53
C TRP A 529 21.77 -23.72 -6.15
N GLY A 530 22.86 -23.04 -5.77
CA GLY A 530 24.05 -23.67 -5.23
C GLY A 530 23.81 -24.44 -3.94
N LEU A 531 22.77 -24.09 -3.16
CA LEU A 531 22.37 -24.77 -1.91
C LEU A 531 21.90 -26.21 -2.15
N GLU A 532 21.18 -26.45 -3.25
CA GLU A 532 20.62 -27.76 -3.59
C GLU A 532 21.56 -28.57 -4.50
N ARG A 533 22.25 -27.89 -5.43
CA ARG A 533 23.07 -28.54 -6.48
C ARG A 533 24.55 -28.66 -6.14
N PHE A 534 24.94 -28.36 -4.89
CA PHE A 534 26.33 -28.37 -4.39
C PHE A 534 27.33 -27.62 -5.29
N ARG A 535 26.90 -26.48 -5.85
CA ARG A 535 27.75 -25.65 -6.71
C ARG A 535 28.66 -24.75 -5.86
N ALA A 536 29.65 -24.13 -6.50
CA ALA A 536 30.46 -23.11 -5.83
C ALA A 536 29.62 -21.84 -5.61
N LEU A 537 29.96 -21.08 -4.56
CA LEU A 537 29.36 -19.78 -4.26
C LEU A 537 29.48 -18.84 -5.47
N ASP A 538 28.38 -18.19 -5.82
CA ASP A 538 28.36 -17.19 -6.88
C ASP A 538 29.03 -15.89 -6.39
N LYS A 539 30.18 -15.56 -7.00
CA LYS A 539 30.96 -14.36 -6.68
C LYS A 539 30.23 -13.06 -7.03
N ALA A 540 29.24 -13.11 -7.93
CA ALA A 540 28.41 -11.96 -8.27
C ALA A 540 27.27 -11.72 -7.26
N CYS A 541 27.04 -12.64 -6.32
CA CYS A 541 26.01 -12.47 -5.30
C CYS A 541 26.34 -11.25 -4.41
N PRO A 542 25.41 -10.29 -4.25
CA PRO A 542 25.66 -9.12 -3.40
C PRO A 542 25.82 -9.49 -1.91
N ASN A 543 25.40 -10.70 -1.53
CA ASN A 543 25.50 -11.26 -0.20
C ASN A 543 26.68 -12.23 -0.04
N PHE A 544 27.53 -12.39 -1.07
CA PHE A 544 28.63 -13.36 -1.13
C PHE A 544 29.52 -13.34 0.12
N ARG A 545 29.89 -12.14 0.59
CA ARG A 545 30.74 -11.94 1.77
C ARG A 545 30.17 -12.51 3.08
N TYR A 546 28.86 -12.76 3.15
CA TYR A 546 28.20 -13.29 4.35
C TYR A 546 28.05 -14.81 4.34
N HIS A 547 28.17 -15.46 3.18
CA HIS A 547 27.90 -16.90 3.03
C HIS A 547 29.03 -17.80 3.56
N GLY A 548 30.22 -17.25 3.80
CA GLY A 548 31.42 -18.00 4.15
C GLY A 548 32.10 -18.62 2.93
N ASN A 549 32.78 -19.77 3.12
CA ASN A 549 33.60 -20.42 2.07
C ASN A 549 32.85 -21.49 1.26
N LYS A 550 31.66 -21.91 1.71
CA LYS A 550 30.82 -22.93 1.08
C LYS A 550 29.34 -22.63 1.39
N HIS A 551 28.45 -23.15 0.54
CA HIS A 551 27.02 -23.08 0.83
C HIS A 551 26.65 -23.86 2.10
N LEU A 552 25.62 -23.37 2.78
CA LEU A 552 24.89 -24.18 3.77
C LEU A 552 24.23 -25.35 3.07
N ARG A 553 24.00 -26.44 3.81
CA ARG A 553 23.07 -27.47 3.35
C ARG A 553 21.64 -26.94 3.41
N LEU A 554 20.77 -27.44 2.54
CA LEU A 554 19.39 -26.95 2.45
C LEU A 554 18.64 -27.05 3.80
N HIS A 555 18.77 -28.17 4.52
CA HIS A 555 18.15 -28.31 5.84
C HIS A 555 18.70 -27.30 6.87
N GLU A 556 20.00 -27.01 6.86
CA GLU A 556 20.60 -26.01 7.76
C GLU A 556 20.05 -24.60 7.49
N LEU A 557 19.71 -24.30 6.22
CA LEU A 557 19.04 -23.06 5.85
C LEU A 557 17.59 -23.03 6.37
N LEU A 558 16.82 -24.09 6.13
CA LEU A 558 15.41 -24.15 6.52
C LEU A 558 15.24 -24.12 8.03
N ASP A 559 16.02 -24.93 8.77
CA ASP A 559 16.02 -24.96 10.24
C ASP A 559 16.42 -23.58 10.79
N GLY A 560 17.46 -22.97 10.24
CA GLY A 560 17.91 -21.64 10.65
C GLY A 560 16.88 -20.53 10.37
N LEU A 561 16.15 -20.61 9.25
CA LEU A 561 15.07 -19.67 8.93
C LEU A 561 13.88 -19.85 9.89
N GLN A 562 13.51 -21.10 10.19
CA GLN A 562 12.43 -21.42 11.11
C GLN A 562 12.75 -20.92 12.54
N GLU A 563 13.92 -21.28 13.09
CA GLU A 563 14.37 -20.84 14.42
C GLU A 563 14.43 -19.31 14.53
N GLN A 564 14.93 -18.64 13.48
CA GLN A 564 14.99 -17.19 13.44
C GLN A 564 13.59 -16.56 13.45
N LEU A 565 12.68 -17.05 12.61
CA LEU A 565 11.32 -16.53 12.55
C LEU A 565 10.55 -16.78 13.86
N ASP A 566 10.75 -17.94 14.50
CA ASP A 566 10.16 -18.24 15.80
C ASP A 566 10.67 -17.32 16.91
N GLY A 567 11.98 -17.05 16.94
CA GLY A 567 12.58 -16.09 17.87
C GLY A 567 12.12 -14.66 17.63
N GLU A 568 12.04 -14.24 16.36
CA GLU A 568 11.57 -12.90 15.98
C GLU A 568 10.07 -12.71 16.29
N ALA A 569 9.24 -13.74 16.07
CA ALA A 569 7.82 -13.72 16.41
C ALA A 569 7.60 -13.69 17.94
N ALA A 570 8.37 -14.47 18.72
CA ALA A 570 8.28 -14.46 20.18
C ALA A 570 8.65 -13.10 20.78
N ASN A 571 9.62 -12.40 20.17
CA ASN A 571 10.12 -11.10 20.62
C ASN A 571 9.43 -9.90 19.93
N TRP A 572 8.47 -10.12 19.04
CA TRP A 572 7.78 -9.08 18.27
C TRP A 572 8.70 -8.15 17.46
N THR A 573 9.84 -8.67 16.98
CA THR A 573 10.84 -7.92 16.20
C THR A 573 10.79 -8.28 14.71
N GLN A 574 11.02 -7.33 13.81
CA GLN A 574 11.04 -7.53 12.34
C GLN A 574 12.37 -7.12 11.71
N THR A 575 13.48 -7.48 12.36
CA THR A 575 14.83 -7.04 11.96
C THR A 575 15.32 -7.68 10.67
N ASN A 576 15.00 -8.97 10.44
CA ASN A 576 15.53 -9.73 9.30
C ASN A 576 14.46 -10.21 8.31
N HIS A 577 13.19 -9.80 8.47
CA HIS A 577 12.12 -10.14 7.54
C HIS A 577 11.20 -8.95 7.26
N LYS A 578 10.59 -8.94 6.06
CA LYS A 578 9.61 -7.93 5.64
C LYS A 578 8.54 -8.52 4.72
N PHE A 579 7.29 -8.17 4.99
CA PHE A 579 6.17 -8.47 4.09
C PHE A 579 6.23 -7.60 2.83
N LEU A 580 6.20 -8.26 1.67
CA LEU A 580 6.09 -7.65 0.35
C LEU A 580 4.60 -7.54 -0.01
N CYS A 581 4.12 -6.33 -0.24
CA CYS A 581 2.71 -6.01 -0.51
C CYS A 581 2.22 -6.46 -1.91
N ARG A 582 2.72 -7.58 -2.42
CA ARG A 582 2.40 -8.14 -3.74
C ARG A 582 1.79 -9.53 -3.56
N SER A 583 0.54 -9.61 -3.10
CA SER A 583 -0.06 -10.90 -2.80
C SER A 583 -1.58 -10.85 -2.87
N GLY A 584 -2.20 -11.95 -3.31
CA GLY A 584 -3.66 -12.08 -3.41
C GLY A 584 -4.37 -12.09 -2.05
N LEU A 585 -5.69 -12.21 -2.06
CA LEU A 585 -6.60 -12.11 -0.89
C LEU A 585 -6.20 -12.92 0.36
N TYR A 586 -5.42 -13.99 0.22
CA TYR A 586 -5.12 -14.95 1.29
C TYR A 586 -3.63 -15.33 1.43
N THR A 587 -2.79 -14.78 0.57
CA THR A 587 -1.37 -15.11 0.45
C THR A 587 -0.56 -13.88 0.86
N THR A 588 0.64 -14.06 1.37
CA THR A 588 1.61 -12.98 1.55
C THR A 588 2.98 -13.43 1.06
N LEU A 589 3.75 -12.50 0.51
CA LEU A 589 5.15 -12.73 0.18
C LEU A 589 6.01 -12.10 1.26
N LEU A 590 6.99 -12.83 1.77
CA LEU A 590 7.88 -12.41 2.84
C LEU A 590 9.33 -12.46 2.34
N LYS A 591 9.99 -11.29 2.29
CA LYS A 591 11.43 -11.22 2.08
C LYS A 591 12.12 -11.52 3.41
N VAL A 592 13.02 -12.50 3.44
CA VAL A 592 13.73 -12.90 4.66
C VAL A 592 15.23 -12.95 4.41
N ARG A 593 16.01 -12.47 5.37
CA ARG A 593 17.46 -12.64 5.47
C ARG A 593 17.78 -13.61 6.61
N LEU A 594 18.51 -14.68 6.35
CA LEU A 594 19.09 -15.51 7.41
C LEU A 594 20.28 -14.76 8.03
N ALA A 595 20.16 -14.36 9.29
CA ALA A 595 21.14 -13.49 9.96
C ALA A 595 22.54 -14.11 10.05
N SER A 596 22.62 -15.43 10.21
CA SER A 596 23.88 -16.16 10.41
C SER A 596 24.77 -16.19 9.16
N HIS A 597 24.18 -16.25 7.96
CA HIS A 597 24.92 -16.44 6.70
C HIS A 597 24.52 -15.47 5.59
N GLY A 598 23.65 -14.50 5.88
CA GLY A 598 23.22 -13.43 4.95
C GLY A 598 22.41 -13.88 3.74
N TYR A 599 21.94 -15.14 3.69
CA TYR A 599 21.04 -15.60 2.62
C TYR A 599 19.75 -14.79 2.63
N THR A 600 19.49 -14.06 1.54
CA THR A 600 18.30 -13.22 1.42
C THR A 600 17.43 -13.74 0.29
N LEU A 601 16.24 -14.22 0.62
CA LEU A 601 15.35 -14.96 -0.31
C LEU A 601 13.87 -14.67 -0.03
N LEU A 602 12.98 -15.33 -0.77
CA LEU A 602 11.54 -15.08 -0.76
C LEU A 602 10.79 -16.27 -0.13
N LEU A 603 9.84 -15.99 0.75
CA LEU A 603 8.88 -16.92 1.31
C LEU A 603 7.47 -16.55 0.83
N LYS A 604 6.60 -17.55 0.64
CA LYS A 604 5.14 -17.37 0.43
C LYS A 604 4.42 -17.95 1.64
N GLY A 605 3.73 -17.11 2.38
CA GLY A 605 2.86 -17.51 3.49
C GLY A 605 1.39 -17.44 3.11
N VAL A 606 0.55 -18.21 3.78
CA VAL A 606 -0.91 -18.13 3.66
C VAL A 606 -1.58 -18.05 5.03
N ILE A 607 -2.75 -17.43 5.08
CA ILE A 607 -3.55 -17.43 6.30
C ILE A 607 -3.96 -18.88 6.66
N PRO A 608 -4.27 -19.18 7.95
CA PRO A 608 -4.55 -20.55 8.39
C PRO A 608 -5.63 -21.29 7.59
N SER A 609 -6.66 -20.59 7.11
CA SER A 609 -7.74 -21.20 6.31
C SER A 609 -7.33 -21.63 4.89
N LYS A 610 -6.10 -21.34 4.45
CA LYS A 610 -5.58 -21.65 3.12
C LYS A 610 -4.31 -22.50 3.13
N ILE A 611 -3.92 -23.05 4.28
CA ILE A 611 -2.77 -23.96 4.41
C ILE A 611 -2.84 -25.12 3.40
N ASP A 612 -4.01 -25.76 3.26
CA ASP A 612 -4.20 -26.87 2.29
C ASP A 612 -3.88 -26.47 0.85
N HIS A 613 -4.11 -25.21 0.47
CA HIS A 613 -3.77 -24.72 -0.87
C HIS A 613 -2.27 -24.53 -1.06
N LEU A 614 -1.56 -24.03 -0.04
CA LEU A 614 -0.11 -23.86 -0.09
C LEU A 614 0.61 -25.22 -0.09
N CYS A 615 0.11 -26.19 0.68
CA CYS A 615 0.61 -27.57 0.63
C CYS A 615 0.43 -28.18 -0.76
N ARG A 616 -0.76 -28.07 -1.37
CA ARG A 616 -0.99 -28.54 -2.74
C ARG A 616 -0.06 -27.87 -3.75
N GLU A 617 0.18 -26.57 -3.61
CA GLU A 617 1.12 -25.87 -4.48
C GLU A 617 2.53 -26.43 -4.32
N ALA A 618 3.01 -26.64 -3.09
CA ALA A 618 4.30 -27.27 -2.83
C ALA A 618 4.39 -28.67 -3.45
N ASP A 619 3.35 -29.49 -3.31
CA ASP A 619 3.27 -30.82 -3.95
C ASP A 619 3.37 -30.71 -5.48
N MET A 620 2.77 -29.68 -6.10
CA MET A 620 2.88 -29.47 -7.55
C MET A 620 4.31 -29.13 -7.96
N TYR A 621 5.02 -28.32 -7.16
CA TYR A 621 6.43 -28.06 -7.40
C TYR A 621 7.27 -29.34 -7.32
N ASP A 622 6.97 -30.23 -6.37
CA ASP A 622 7.65 -31.52 -6.24
C ASP A 622 7.41 -32.44 -7.46
N GLN A 623 6.18 -32.47 -7.99
CA GLN A 623 5.88 -33.20 -9.24
C GLN A 623 6.62 -32.61 -10.45
N LEU A 624 6.87 -31.30 -10.46
CA LEU A 624 7.52 -30.58 -11.56
C LEU A 624 9.01 -30.35 -11.35
N LEU A 625 9.69 -31.19 -10.55
CA LEU A 625 11.11 -31.04 -10.19
C LEU A 625 12.03 -30.83 -11.41
N ALA A 626 11.76 -31.53 -12.52
CA ALA A 626 12.55 -31.41 -13.75
C ALA A 626 12.47 -30.02 -14.43
N LEU A 627 11.41 -29.26 -14.15
CA LEU A 627 11.16 -27.94 -14.75
C LEU A 627 11.67 -26.79 -13.85
N GLN A 628 11.94 -27.06 -12.58
CA GLN A 628 12.35 -26.06 -11.60
C GLN A 628 13.69 -25.40 -11.98
N GLY A 629 13.70 -24.07 -11.94
CA GLY A 629 14.85 -23.21 -12.31
C GLY A 629 15.00 -22.98 -13.81
N PHE A 630 14.15 -23.60 -14.64
CA PHE A 630 14.14 -23.39 -16.09
C PHE A 630 12.83 -22.77 -16.57
N PHE A 631 11.71 -23.40 -16.22
CA PHE A 631 10.37 -23.03 -16.70
C PHE A 631 9.42 -22.66 -15.56
N ILE A 632 9.77 -23.02 -14.33
CA ILE A 632 9.05 -22.66 -13.10
C ILE A 632 10.06 -22.28 -12.01
N PRO A 633 9.64 -21.52 -10.96
CA PRO A 633 10.50 -21.19 -9.82
C PRO A 633 11.04 -22.42 -9.09
N VAL A 634 12.15 -22.26 -8.39
CA VAL A 634 12.67 -23.31 -7.50
C VAL A 634 12.01 -23.20 -6.13
N SER A 635 11.38 -24.28 -5.68
CA SER A 635 10.88 -24.47 -4.32
C SER A 635 11.94 -25.18 -3.49
N PHE A 636 12.27 -24.62 -2.33
CA PHE A 636 13.15 -25.24 -1.34
C PHE A 636 12.39 -26.03 -0.27
N GLY A 637 11.07 -26.10 -0.39
CA GLY A 637 10.20 -26.78 0.57
C GLY A 637 9.50 -25.83 1.51
N MET A 638 9.00 -26.39 2.61
CA MET A 638 8.11 -25.73 3.56
C MET A 638 8.79 -25.53 4.91
N ILE A 639 8.46 -24.44 5.59
CA ILE A 639 8.79 -24.21 7.00
C ILE A 639 7.52 -23.86 7.78
N GLU A 640 7.40 -24.41 8.98
CA GLU A 640 6.30 -24.14 9.90
C GLU A 640 6.83 -23.51 11.18
N THR A 641 6.37 -22.31 11.52
CA THR A 641 6.76 -21.61 12.75
C THR A 641 5.83 -22.00 13.90
N GLN A 642 6.39 -22.16 15.10
CA GLN A 642 5.63 -22.42 16.32
C GLN A 642 4.74 -21.22 16.71
N ASN A 643 5.22 -20.00 16.46
CA ASN A 643 4.47 -18.77 16.68
C ASN A 643 4.05 -18.16 15.34
N GLU A 644 2.88 -17.53 15.29
CA GLU A 644 2.44 -16.79 14.11
C GLU A 644 3.35 -15.58 13.87
N VAL A 645 3.99 -15.54 12.70
CA VAL A 645 4.70 -14.34 12.24
C VAL A 645 3.65 -13.32 11.84
N PHE A 646 3.53 -12.26 12.63
CA PHE A 646 2.41 -11.33 12.52
C PHE A 646 2.71 -10.16 11.57
N SER A 647 1.86 -9.99 10.57
CA SER A 647 1.80 -8.78 9.77
C SER A 647 0.74 -7.83 10.31
N ARG A 648 1.11 -6.56 10.55
CA ARG A 648 0.16 -5.49 10.93
C ARG A 648 -0.98 -5.31 9.92
N SER A 649 -0.72 -5.66 8.65
CA SER A 649 -1.66 -5.46 7.53
C SER A 649 -2.43 -6.73 7.13
N PHE A 650 -1.88 -7.92 7.39
CA PHE A 650 -2.39 -9.19 6.83
C PHE A 650 -2.70 -10.30 7.86
N GLY A 651 -2.42 -10.08 9.15
CA GLY A 651 -2.65 -11.08 10.20
C GLY A 651 -1.46 -12.01 10.45
N GLY A 652 -1.69 -13.10 11.16
CA GLY A 652 -0.66 -14.09 11.52
C GLY A 652 -0.49 -15.19 10.47
N PHE A 653 0.76 -15.62 10.28
CA PHE A 653 1.15 -16.68 9.34
C PHE A 653 2.04 -17.68 10.06
N SER A 654 1.73 -18.98 9.95
CA SER A 654 2.50 -20.06 10.59
C SER A 654 3.20 -20.99 9.61
N LEU A 655 2.76 -21.04 8.34
CA LEU A 655 3.30 -21.94 7.34
C LEU A 655 3.77 -21.14 6.11
N PHE A 656 5.00 -21.41 5.68
CA PHE A 656 5.63 -20.73 4.55
C PHE A 656 6.27 -21.71 3.58
N MET A 657 6.12 -21.44 2.29
CA MET A 657 6.87 -22.06 1.21
C MET A 657 8.10 -21.21 0.89
N VAL A 658 9.29 -21.82 0.82
CA VAL A 658 10.57 -21.14 0.61
C VAL A 658 10.96 -21.20 -0.86
N PHE A 659 11.24 -20.05 -1.48
CA PHE A 659 11.67 -19.97 -2.89
C PHE A 659 13.17 -19.71 -3.03
N GLY A 660 13.79 -20.44 -3.95
CA GLY A 660 15.19 -20.24 -4.38
C GLY A 660 15.40 -19.09 -5.36
N GLY A 661 14.42 -18.19 -5.50
CA GLY A 661 14.46 -17.05 -6.42
C GLY A 661 14.06 -17.41 -7.85
N PHE A 662 14.06 -16.38 -8.71
CA PHE A 662 13.79 -16.49 -10.14
C PHE A 662 15.07 -16.20 -10.93
N PRO A 663 15.35 -16.87 -12.05
CA PRO A 663 16.53 -16.64 -12.89
C PRO A 663 16.85 -15.16 -13.15
N GLU A 664 18.13 -14.80 -13.24
CA GLU A 664 18.56 -13.42 -13.42
C GLU A 664 18.08 -12.83 -14.76
N GLY A 665 17.59 -11.59 -14.75
CA GLY A 665 17.11 -10.90 -15.96
C GLY A 665 15.68 -11.26 -16.38
N VAL A 666 14.91 -11.90 -15.49
CA VAL A 666 13.47 -12.10 -15.69
C VAL A 666 12.70 -10.82 -15.41
N MET A 667 11.67 -10.55 -16.20
CA MET A 667 10.81 -9.38 -16.06
C MET A 667 9.34 -9.76 -16.20
N PRO A 668 8.41 -9.07 -15.51
CA PRO A 668 6.99 -9.24 -15.78
C PRO A 668 6.63 -8.94 -17.23
N LEU A 669 5.62 -9.62 -17.77
CA LEU A 669 5.26 -9.48 -19.18
C LEU A 669 4.97 -8.03 -19.60
N TYR A 670 4.40 -7.19 -18.72
CA TYR A 670 4.14 -5.77 -19.05
C TYR A 670 5.43 -4.97 -19.34
N GLN A 671 6.57 -5.36 -18.77
CA GLN A 671 7.85 -4.67 -19.02
C GLN A 671 8.49 -5.08 -20.35
N CYS A 672 8.07 -6.20 -20.95
CA CYS A 672 8.66 -6.70 -22.18
C CYS A 672 8.41 -5.76 -23.37
N MET A 673 7.25 -5.09 -23.42
CA MET A 673 6.94 -4.11 -24.46
C MET A 673 7.87 -2.89 -24.38
N ALA A 674 8.12 -2.39 -23.17
CA ALA A 674 9.05 -1.28 -22.95
C ALA A 674 10.50 -1.66 -23.29
N ALA A 675 10.85 -2.94 -23.13
CA ALA A 675 12.12 -3.50 -23.55
C ALA A 675 12.20 -3.81 -25.07
N GLY A 676 11.16 -3.51 -25.85
CA GLY A 676 11.13 -3.72 -27.29
C GLY A 676 11.04 -5.19 -27.73
N ILE A 677 10.63 -6.10 -26.82
CA ILE A 677 10.50 -7.51 -27.14
C ILE A 677 9.21 -7.73 -27.93
N ASP A 678 9.33 -8.41 -29.07
CA ASP A 678 8.19 -8.70 -29.93
C ASP A 678 7.17 -9.61 -29.22
N LYS A 679 5.89 -9.25 -29.30
CA LYS A 679 4.80 -9.96 -28.63
C LYS A 679 4.71 -11.44 -29.06
N GLN A 680 5.01 -11.75 -30.32
CA GLN A 680 4.93 -13.11 -30.85
C GLN A 680 6.01 -13.99 -30.25
N VAL A 681 7.19 -13.43 -30.00
CA VAL A 681 8.29 -14.12 -29.31
C VAL A 681 7.86 -14.57 -27.91
N ILE A 682 7.14 -13.72 -27.19
CA ILE A 682 6.64 -14.02 -25.83
C ILE A 682 5.53 -15.08 -25.88
N VAL A 683 4.60 -14.96 -26.83
CA VAL A 683 3.56 -15.96 -27.08
C VAL A 683 4.16 -17.34 -27.36
N ASP A 684 5.15 -17.40 -28.26
CA ASP A 684 5.81 -18.65 -28.64
C ASP A 684 6.63 -19.22 -27.47
N ALA A 685 7.26 -18.36 -26.65
CA ALA A 685 7.96 -18.75 -25.43
C ALA A 685 7.00 -19.31 -24.36
N ALA A 686 5.84 -18.67 -24.15
CA ALA A 686 4.82 -19.15 -23.24
C ALA A 686 4.26 -20.50 -23.71
N GLU A 687 3.91 -20.62 -24.98
CA GLU A 687 3.40 -21.87 -25.53
C GLU A 687 4.40 -23.02 -25.35
N ARG A 688 5.70 -22.79 -25.64
CA ARG A 688 6.76 -23.78 -25.40
C ARG A 688 6.82 -24.19 -23.93
N THR A 689 6.72 -23.22 -23.02
CA THR A 689 6.74 -23.46 -21.57
C THR A 689 5.57 -24.35 -21.13
N PHE A 690 4.34 -24.02 -21.57
CA PHE A 690 3.17 -24.85 -21.28
C PHE A 690 3.23 -26.23 -21.93
N ARG A 691 3.92 -26.41 -23.08
CA ARG A 691 4.16 -27.76 -23.63
C ARG A 691 4.99 -28.62 -22.68
N TYR A 692 6.00 -28.06 -22.02
CA TYR A 692 6.79 -28.80 -21.02
C TYR A 692 5.96 -29.12 -19.77
N ILE A 693 5.18 -28.17 -19.26
CA ILE A 693 4.27 -28.40 -18.12
C ILE A 693 3.24 -29.50 -18.45
N HIS A 694 2.66 -29.46 -19.65
CA HIS A 694 1.67 -30.46 -20.07
C HIS A 694 2.29 -31.83 -20.38
N ALA A 695 3.60 -31.90 -20.70
CA ALA A 695 4.32 -33.15 -20.87
C ALA A 695 4.42 -33.94 -19.55
N GLU A 696 4.53 -33.21 -18.43
CA GLU A 696 4.43 -33.76 -17.07
C GLU A 696 2.96 -34.02 -16.65
N ARG A 697 2.00 -33.88 -17.58
CA ARG A 697 0.56 -34.07 -17.39
C ARG A 697 -0.06 -33.17 -16.30
N VAL A 698 0.49 -31.97 -16.13
CA VAL A 698 -0.03 -30.93 -15.24
C VAL A 698 -0.84 -29.90 -16.02
N PHE A 699 -2.00 -29.51 -15.49
CA PHE A 699 -2.89 -28.49 -16.01
C PHE A 699 -3.02 -27.34 -15.02
N HIS A 700 -2.67 -26.11 -15.42
CA HIS A 700 -2.46 -25.00 -14.47
C HIS A 700 -3.74 -24.36 -13.89
N PHE A 701 -4.89 -24.43 -14.59
CA PHE A 701 -6.17 -23.76 -14.25
C PHE A 701 -6.20 -22.22 -14.10
N ASP A 702 -5.07 -21.55 -13.93
CA ASP A 702 -4.96 -20.08 -13.86
C ASP A 702 -3.75 -19.53 -14.63
N PRO A 703 -3.61 -19.82 -15.93
CA PRO A 703 -2.45 -19.44 -16.72
C PRO A 703 -2.61 -17.99 -17.22
N GLU A 704 -2.79 -17.06 -16.29
CA GLU A 704 -2.97 -15.64 -16.58
C GLU A 704 -1.62 -14.92 -16.70
N PRO A 705 -1.47 -13.88 -17.55
CA PRO A 705 -0.21 -13.17 -17.75
C PRO A 705 0.47 -12.65 -16.48
N ARG A 706 -0.30 -12.40 -15.41
CA ARG A 706 0.23 -12.00 -14.08
C ARG A 706 1.10 -13.08 -13.41
N ASN A 707 0.87 -14.35 -13.77
CA ASN A 707 1.55 -15.52 -13.24
C ASN A 707 2.76 -15.91 -14.12
N MET A 708 3.14 -15.04 -15.06
CA MET A 708 4.19 -15.28 -16.04
C MET A 708 5.27 -14.20 -15.98
N LEU A 709 6.51 -14.64 -16.01
CA LEU A 709 7.69 -13.78 -16.11
C LEU A 709 8.48 -14.17 -17.36
N TYR A 710 9.02 -13.20 -18.08
CA TYR A 710 9.80 -13.43 -19.28
C TYR A 710 11.30 -13.32 -18.98
N ASP A 711 12.06 -14.35 -19.35
CA ASP A 711 13.52 -14.37 -19.31
C ASP A 711 14.06 -13.97 -20.69
N ALA A 712 14.55 -12.74 -20.78
CA ALA A 712 15.09 -12.19 -22.03
C ALA A 712 16.42 -12.83 -22.46
N ARG A 713 17.21 -13.37 -21.52
CA ARG A 713 18.51 -13.99 -21.82
C ARG A 713 18.34 -15.32 -22.53
N GLN A 714 17.34 -16.09 -22.11
CA GLN A 714 17.10 -17.45 -22.63
C GLN A 714 15.86 -17.56 -23.51
N ASN A 715 15.17 -16.44 -23.76
CA ASN A 715 13.95 -16.35 -24.57
C ASN A 715 12.92 -17.43 -24.17
N ARG A 716 12.49 -17.37 -22.91
CA ARG A 716 11.56 -18.31 -22.29
C ARG A 716 10.64 -17.59 -21.31
N VAL A 717 9.52 -18.23 -20.99
CA VAL A 717 8.60 -17.78 -19.94
C VAL A 717 8.76 -18.68 -18.73
N ILE A 718 8.68 -18.08 -17.55
CA ILE A 718 8.67 -18.74 -16.26
C ILE A 718 7.27 -18.60 -15.71
N VAL A 719 6.64 -19.72 -15.42
CA VAL A 719 5.26 -19.79 -14.92
C VAL A 719 5.30 -20.07 -13.42
N ALA A 720 4.52 -19.32 -12.65
CA ALA A 720 4.41 -19.45 -11.20
C ALA A 720 2.95 -19.59 -10.77
N ASP A 721 2.72 -19.85 -9.48
CA ASP A 721 1.39 -19.91 -8.85
C ASP A 721 0.56 -21.16 -9.24
N PHE A 722 1.01 -22.33 -8.78
CA PHE A 722 0.38 -23.62 -9.07
C PHE A 722 -0.73 -24.00 -8.07
N GLU A 723 -1.23 -23.06 -7.27
CA GLU A 723 -2.22 -23.32 -6.21
C GLU A 723 -3.55 -23.93 -6.73
N ARG A 724 -3.87 -23.71 -8.01
CA ARG A 724 -5.06 -24.22 -8.69
C ARG A 724 -4.76 -25.37 -9.67
N ALA A 725 -3.49 -25.71 -9.83
CA ALA A 725 -3.08 -26.70 -10.82
C ALA A 725 -3.56 -28.11 -10.43
N MET A 726 -3.71 -28.94 -11.44
CA MET A 726 -4.18 -30.32 -11.32
C MET A 726 -3.27 -31.21 -12.16
N TYR A 727 -2.87 -32.35 -11.61
CA TYR A 727 -2.11 -33.36 -12.32
C TYR A 727 -2.93 -34.64 -12.47
N ASP A 728 -2.59 -35.47 -13.45
CA ASP A 728 -3.23 -36.78 -13.63
C ASP A 728 -2.86 -37.72 -12.45
N GLU A 729 -3.71 -37.81 -11.43
CA GLU A 729 -3.51 -38.75 -10.31
C GLU A 729 -3.96 -40.17 -10.64
N VAL A 730 -3.07 -41.12 -10.36
CA VAL A 730 -3.43 -42.46 -9.90
C VAL A 730 -3.36 -42.40 -8.36
N GLU A 731 -4.50 -42.64 -7.71
CA GLU A 731 -4.71 -42.71 -6.24
C GLU A 731 -4.81 -41.38 -5.44
N GLY A 732 -6.03 -40.86 -5.39
CA GLY A 732 -6.76 -40.66 -4.14
C GLY A 732 -6.43 -39.45 -3.26
N GLN A 733 -7.09 -38.31 -3.52
CA GLN A 733 -8.12 -37.74 -2.60
C GLN A 733 -8.89 -36.52 -3.20
N GLN A 734 -10.23 -36.63 -3.11
CA GLN A 734 -11.23 -35.59 -2.81
C GLN A 734 -11.41 -34.35 -3.72
N TYR A 735 -12.36 -34.45 -4.66
CA TYR A 735 -13.15 -33.30 -5.12
C TYR A 735 -14.55 -33.33 -4.50
N LEU A 736 -14.99 -32.21 -3.92
CA LEU A 736 -16.42 -31.89 -3.79
C LEU A 736 -16.94 -31.58 -5.20
N ASN A 737 -17.66 -32.52 -5.80
CA ASN A 737 -18.48 -32.23 -6.97
C ASN A 737 -19.94 -32.13 -6.51
N PRO A 738 -20.59 -30.95 -6.56
CA PRO A 738 -22.02 -30.88 -6.36
C PRO A 738 -22.70 -31.46 -7.61
N ILE A 739 -23.79 -32.19 -7.40
CA ILE A 739 -24.66 -32.84 -8.41
C ILE A 739 -24.33 -34.31 -8.68
N LEU A 740 -24.91 -35.19 -7.84
CA LEU A 740 -25.74 -36.34 -8.24
C LEU A 740 -26.23 -37.07 -6.97
N GLN A 741 -27.46 -36.78 -6.55
CA GLN A 741 -28.19 -37.59 -5.56
C GLN A 741 -28.89 -38.73 -6.32
N ILE A 742 -28.38 -39.96 -6.19
CA ILE A 742 -29.16 -41.16 -6.49
C ILE A 742 -28.91 -42.20 -5.39
N GLU A 743 -29.96 -42.45 -4.61
CA GLU A 743 -30.29 -43.69 -3.90
C GLU A 743 -29.22 -44.40 -3.03
N GLY A 744 -28.80 -43.74 -1.95
CA GLY A 744 -28.81 -44.38 -0.62
C GLY A 744 -27.82 -45.52 -0.30
N VAL A 745 -26.74 -45.75 -1.07
CA VAL A 745 -25.67 -46.68 -0.70
C VAL A 745 -24.30 -46.05 -1.00
N HIS A 746 -23.52 -45.74 0.03
CA HIS A 746 -22.14 -45.26 -0.11
C HIS A 746 -21.18 -46.44 -0.24
N GLU A 747 -20.91 -46.87 -1.46
CA GLU A 747 -19.76 -47.72 -1.79
C GLU A 747 -18.70 -46.85 -2.50
N TRP A 748 -17.50 -46.79 -1.93
CA TRP A 748 -16.41 -45.95 -2.43
C TRP A 748 -15.59 -46.73 -3.47
N THR A 749 -15.64 -46.29 -4.73
CA THR A 749 -14.70 -46.75 -5.78
C THR A 749 -13.85 -45.57 -6.27
N PRO A 750 -12.51 -45.67 -6.28
CA PRO A 750 -11.64 -44.63 -6.85
C PRO A 750 -11.86 -44.52 -8.37
N GLU A 751 -12.38 -43.40 -8.85
CA GLU A 751 -12.44 -43.11 -10.29
C GLU A 751 -11.18 -42.36 -10.75
N ARG A 752 -10.52 -42.87 -11.80
CA ARG A 752 -9.43 -42.19 -12.50
C ARG A 752 -9.98 -40.99 -13.27
N LYS A 753 -9.65 -39.76 -12.86
CA LYS A 753 -9.86 -38.58 -13.71
C LYS A 753 -8.61 -38.35 -14.56
N ARG A 754 -8.63 -38.87 -15.79
CA ARG A 754 -7.62 -38.56 -16.81
C ARG A 754 -7.99 -37.23 -17.48
N ILE A 755 -7.10 -36.26 -17.46
CA ILE A 755 -7.22 -35.01 -18.21
C ILE A 755 -7.08 -35.36 -19.71
N PRO A 756 -8.12 -35.11 -20.52
CA PRO A 756 -8.04 -35.37 -21.96
C PRO A 756 -6.96 -34.50 -22.61
N ASP A 757 -6.21 -35.07 -23.56
CA ASP A 757 -5.13 -34.33 -24.23
C ASP A 757 -5.64 -33.07 -24.97
N VAL A 758 -6.94 -33.05 -25.31
CA VAL A 758 -7.64 -31.87 -25.87
C VAL A 758 -7.61 -30.68 -24.92
N CYS A 759 -7.74 -30.89 -23.61
CA CYS A 759 -7.71 -29.82 -22.62
C CYS A 759 -6.36 -29.11 -22.60
N PHE A 760 -5.25 -29.86 -22.69
CA PHE A 760 -3.90 -29.29 -22.78
C PHE A 760 -3.73 -28.43 -24.04
N GLY A 761 -4.37 -28.80 -25.16
CA GLY A 761 -4.44 -27.96 -26.36
C GLY A 761 -5.18 -26.65 -26.11
N GLN A 762 -6.39 -26.75 -25.56
CA GLN A 762 -7.23 -25.60 -25.23
C GLN A 762 -6.57 -24.61 -24.27
N GLN A 763 -5.84 -25.10 -23.25
CA GLN A 763 -5.11 -24.22 -22.34
C GLN A 763 -3.98 -23.45 -23.03
N ARG A 764 -3.26 -24.07 -23.98
CA ARG A 764 -2.23 -23.37 -24.78
C ARG A 764 -2.85 -22.31 -25.69
N ASP A 765 -3.99 -22.62 -26.32
CA ASP A 765 -4.70 -21.66 -27.15
C ASP A 765 -5.24 -20.49 -26.32
N TYR A 766 -5.75 -20.78 -25.13
CA TYR A 766 -6.15 -19.77 -24.15
C TYR A 766 -4.98 -18.88 -23.74
N VAL A 767 -3.81 -19.46 -23.41
CA VAL A 767 -2.61 -18.68 -23.06
C VAL A 767 -2.20 -17.75 -24.19
N ARG A 768 -2.16 -18.25 -25.43
CA ARG A 768 -1.85 -17.45 -26.63
C ARG A 768 -2.78 -16.24 -26.72
N GLN A 769 -4.09 -16.48 -26.68
CA GLN A 769 -5.09 -15.42 -26.76
C GLN A 769 -4.94 -14.41 -25.60
N ARG A 770 -4.73 -14.88 -24.37
CA ARG A 770 -4.62 -13.99 -23.20
C ARG A 770 -3.38 -13.13 -23.22
N ILE A 771 -2.25 -13.63 -23.70
CA ILE A 771 -1.01 -12.85 -23.86
C ILE A 771 -1.18 -11.81 -24.98
N GLU A 772 -1.79 -12.19 -26.11
CA GLU A 772 -2.10 -11.25 -27.19
C GLU A 772 -3.02 -10.12 -26.70
N GLU A 773 -4.13 -10.48 -26.04
CA GLU A 773 -5.05 -9.50 -25.43
C GLU A 773 -4.35 -8.63 -24.36
N PHE A 774 -3.40 -9.20 -23.62
CA PHE A 774 -2.64 -8.46 -22.62
C PHE A 774 -1.80 -7.37 -23.28
N PHE A 775 -1.09 -7.68 -24.37
CA PHE A 775 -0.28 -6.67 -25.07
C PHE A 775 -1.10 -5.68 -25.89
N GLU A 776 -2.26 -6.07 -26.41
CA GLU A 776 -3.18 -5.16 -27.11
C GLU A 776 -3.82 -4.10 -26.19
N ARG A 777 -3.88 -4.37 -24.88
CA ARG A 777 -4.45 -3.45 -23.88
C ARG A 777 -3.49 -2.34 -23.42
N GLY A 778 -2.23 -2.35 -23.86
CA GLY A 778 -1.26 -1.27 -23.61
C GLY A 778 -0.97 -0.99 -22.14
N TYR A 779 -0.62 -2.04 -21.37
CA TYR A 779 -0.29 -1.96 -19.94
C TYR A 779 0.98 -1.15 -19.63
#